data_AF-A0A954QLK9-F1
#
_entry.id   AF-A0A954QLK9-F1
#
_cell.length_a   1.000
_cell.length_b   1.000
_cell.length_c   1.000
_cell.angle_alpha   90.00
_cell.angle_beta   90.00
_cell.angle_gamma   90.00
#
_symmetry.space_group_name_H-M   'P 1'
#
loop_
_entity.id
_entity.type
_entity.pdbx_description
1 polymer ?
#
loop_
_entity_poly.entity_id
_entity_poly.type
_entity_poly.pdbx_seq_one_letter_code
_entity_poly.pdbx_strand_id
1 'polypeptide(L)'
;YRQAAREILEHTGVDNGFVLVLGNEEGRLAYELARQSPKLRIYAVESDAAKVARARERFDSIGWYGTRVTIFAGSADRTGLSNYFANLVVSDSMLLTGKLPATAVELGRYVKPCGGVACFGAPRHDGSPKLDEQLHQSLANMYLRDDAEIKAVDDWAVLRRGKLAGVGEWSHQYGNVANTCYSEDHRVKGSLGVLWYGDPGPNKMINRHEAASAPLSTNGRFFTQGVDSVRAYDAYNGTFLWEYMNPGAIRTGVFNNNETSNLAASDDALFVAVGDTCTVLDAATGKVAAEYKAPQSDDGIQRDWGYVAHHDGVLYGTRTIHGELAAALRRRGRTVNSETDAIFAVDVKTGERLWTYQGPNIMHVTITIGDGVMYFVESTISREEREALLRQDKTELKNLPPEEAKKKEEELKRLDVRTAVALDARTGKERWRKAIDVTDCIGVSAGGGNLTLMYRDDHLLICGANANGHYWRQFLSGEFSQRRLVVLDTKDGQKLWSRDANYMNRPTIVDDMVVAEPWAFELHSGEPRKRQNPLTGVESDWQFSRPGHHCGVVTATPNMMFFRSGFIGYYDLYADSGTKHFSGQRLGCWVNAIPSNGLVVIPEASAGCVCLFSITSTVVLEPREDRSPAWGIYSLAGPITPVRRLAVNFGAPGDRRDSFDRLWLAYPRPTAVGRMEFVFDVKPQLAAGGKYAAQNDESAEIAGADVPWIYASQATGLNRFELPLIGKDEPAAAYTVKLHFAEPDDSVKPGERLFDVKLQGETVAQGIDVATEAGGAKRALTRTFSGVHVTGNLVVELPAKAGLSLLSAIEVERE
;
A
#
# COMPACT_ATOMS: atom_id res chain seq x y z
N TYR A 1 -15.35 -14.05 40.32
CA TYR A 1 -14.98 -12.76 39.68
C TYR A 1 -13.63 -12.21 40.10
N ARG A 2 -13.43 -11.72 41.33
CA ARG A 2 -12.13 -11.13 41.74
C ARG A 2 -10.95 -12.07 41.49
N GLN A 3 -11.07 -13.32 41.93
CA GLN A 3 -10.06 -14.36 41.71
C GLN A 3 -9.92 -14.68 40.21
N ALA A 4 -11.02 -14.90 39.50
CA ALA A 4 -11.01 -15.16 38.07
C ALA A 4 -10.30 -14.07 37.26
N ALA A 5 -10.55 -12.78 37.55
CA ALA A 5 -9.85 -11.68 36.90
C ALA A 5 -8.34 -11.68 37.18
N ARG A 6 -7.92 -12.07 38.39
CA ARG A 6 -6.49 -12.21 38.73
C ARG A 6 -5.84 -13.33 37.91
N GLU A 7 -6.46 -14.50 37.90
CA GLU A 7 -5.97 -15.67 37.17
C GLU A 7 -5.91 -15.39 35.66
N ILE A 8 -6.92 -14.72 35.08
CA ILE A 8 -6.89 -14.26 33.69
C ILE A 8 -5.65 -13.38 33.43
N LEU A 9 -5.40 -12.37 34.26
CA LEU A 9 -4.27 -11.46 34.07
C LEU A 9 -2.92 -12.20 34.22
N GLU A 10 -2.81 -13.12 35.19
CA GLU A 10 -1.61 -13.94 35.42
C GLU A 10 -1.34 -14.93 34.28
N HIS A 11 -2.35 -15.69 33.83
CA HIS A 11 -2.20 -16.69 32.78
C HIS A 11 -1.95 -16.07 31.39
N THR A 12 -2.51 -14.89 31.13
CA THR A 12 -2.40 -14.25 29.81
C THR A 12 -1.23 -13.28 29.72
N GLY A 13 -0.81 -12.68 30.84
CA GLY A 13 0.18 -11.61 30.89
C GLY A 13 -0.28 -10.30 30.23
N VAL A 14 -1.56 -10.18 29.87
CA VAL A 14 -2.10 -9.00 29.19
C VAL A 14 -2.44 -7.92 30.23
N ASP A 15 -1.65 -6.85 30.26
CA ASP A 15 -1.82 -5.74 31.19
C ASP A 15 -2.15 -4.40 30.51
N ASN A 16 -2.10 -4.31 29.17
CA ASN A 16 -2.34 -3.10 28.38
C ASN A 16 -3.20 -3.37 27.13
N GLY A 17 -3.94 -2.35 26.66
CA GLY A 17 -4.76 -2.41 25.45
C GLY A 17 -6.24 -2.71 25.71
N PHE A 18 -6.89 -3.37 24.75
CA PHE A 18 -8.33 -3.57 24.75
C PHE A 18 -8.74 -5.00 25.15
N VAL A 19 -9.79 -5.10 25.95
CA VAL A 19 -10.40 -6.37 26.36
C VAL A 19 -11.82 -6.45 25.83
N LEU A 20 -12.19 -7.57 25.22
CA LEU A 20 -13.57 -7.91 24.92
C LEU A 20 -14.12 -8.90 25.96
N VAL A 21 -15.19 -8.52 26.66
CA VAL A 21 -15.96 -9.39 27.56
C VAL A 21 -17.24 -9.82 26.85
N LEU A 22 -17.31 -11.09 26.49
CA LEU A 22 -18.45 -11.70 25.83
C LEU A 22 -19.50 -12.09 26.87
N GLY A 23 -20.78 -11.80 26.58
CA GLY A 23 -21.88 -12.13 27.48
C GLY A 23 -21.65 -11.47 28.83
N ASN A 24 -21.66 -10.14 28.86
CA ASN A 24 -21.21 -9.32 29.98
C ASN A 24 -21.98 -9.57 31.28
N GLU A 25 -23.15 -10.19 31.23
CA GLU A 25 -24.03 -10.37 32.37
C GLU A 25 -24.27 -9.00 33.03
N GLU A 26 -24.05 -8.88 34.35
CA GLU A 26 -24.15 -7.60 35.07
C GLU A 26 -22.82 -6.83 35.17
N GLY A 27 -21.81 -7.18 34.36
CA GLY A 27 -20.52 -6.49 34.26
C GLY A 27 -19.56 -6.74 35.43
N ARG A 28 -19.69 -7.85 36.15
CA ARG A 28 -18.86 -8.11 37.35
C ARG A 28 -17.43 -8.53 36.97
N LEU A 29 -17.26 -9.32 35.91
CA LEU A 29 -15.92 -9.63 35.39
C LEU A 29 -15.25 -8.39 34.82
N ALA A 30 -15.97 -7.60 34.02
CA ALA A 30 -15.49 -6.33 33.46
C ALA A 30 -15.02 -5.37 34.55
N TYR A 31 -15.77 -5.24 35.66
CA TYR A 31 -15.39 -4.43 36.80
C TYR A 31 -14.07 -4.90 37.44
N GLU A 32 -13.91 -6.19 37.70
CA GLU A 32 -12.71 -6.71 38.36
C GLU A 32 -11.46 -6.64 37.45
N LEU A 33 -11.61 -6.82 36.13
CA LEU A 33 -10.51 -6.63 35.17
C LEU A 33 -10.06 -5.17 35.10
N ALA A 34 -11.01 -4.23 34.96
CA ALA A 34 -10.71 -2.80 34.93
C ALA A 34 -10.05 -2.31 36.23
N ARG A 35 -10.49 -2.85 37.38
CA ARG A 35 -9.95 -2.52 38.70
C ARG A 35 -8.54 -3.07 38.93
N GLN A 36 -8.25 -4.27 38.45
CA GLN A 36 -6.96 -4.93 38.68
C GLN A 36 -5.89 -4.55 37.63
N SER A 37 -6.30 -4.09 36.44
CA SER A 37 -5.38 -3.57 35.44
C SER A 37 -5.75 -2.15 34.97
N PRO A 38 -5.06 -1.11 35.46
CA PRO A 38 -5.35 0.28 35.13
C PRO A 38 -5.11 0.68 33.67
N LYS A 39 -4.38 -0.09 32.87
CA LYS A 39 -4.14 0.25 31.45
C LYS A 39 -5.10 -0.45 30.49
N LEU A 40 -5.92 -1.39 30.97
CA LEU A 40 -6.92 -2.06 30.14
C LEU A 40 -8.18 -1.21 29.96
N ARG A 41 -8.66 -1.17 28.71
CA ARG A 41 -9.97 -0.63 28.34
C ARG A 41 -10.90 -1.79 28.01
N ILE A 42 -12.04 -1.85 28.70
CA ILE A 42 -12.95 -2.99 28.61
C ILE A 42 -14.13 -2.66 27.72
N TYR A 43 -14.36 -3.49 26.72
CA TYR A 43 -15.53 -3.47 25.84
C TYR A 43 -16.32 -4.73 26.15
N ALA A 44 -17.60 -4.62 26.42
CA ALA A 44 -18.40 -5.76 26.80
C ALA A 44 -19.70 -5.81 26.02
N VAL A 45 -20.15 -7.01 25.65
CA VAL A 45 -21.35 -7.21 24.83
C VAL A 45 -22.38 -8.00 25.63
N GLU A 46 -23.61 -7.52 25.64
CA GLU A 46 -24.74 -8.21 26.28
C GLU A 46 -26.01 -8.06 25.45
N SER A 47 -26.73 -9.18 25.32
CA SER A 47 -27.97 -9.29 24.56
C SER A 47 -29.21 -8.89 25.38
N ASP A 48 -29.17 -9.10 26.70
CA ASP A 48 -30.25 -8.74 27.62
C ASP A 48 -30.22 -7.24 27.96
N ALA A 49 -31.21 -6.51 27.47
CA ALA A 49 -31.32 -5.06 27.67
C ALA A 49 -31.40 -4.64 29.15
N ALA A 50 -31.99 -5.46 30.02
CA ALA A 50 -32.08 -5.16 31.45
C ALA A 50 -30.72 -5.33 32.14
N LYS A 51 -29.96 -6.35 31.76
CA LYS A 51 -28.57 -6.53 32.24
C LYS A 51 -27.66 -5.39 31.75
N VAL A 52 -27.79 -4.98 30.48
CA VAL A 52 -27.09 -3.82 29.93
C VAL A 52 -27.39 -2.56 30.74
N ALA A 53 -28.67 -2.26 31.00
CA ALA A 53 -29.07 -1.07 31.76
C ALA A 53 -28.45 -1.06 33.17
N ARG A 54 -28.53 -2.18 33.90
CA ARG A 54 -27.93 -2.31 35.24
C ARG A 54 -26.41 -2.17 35.21
N ALA A 55 -25.73 -2.77 34.23
CA ALA A 55 -24.28 -2.66 34.10
C ALA A 55 -23.86 -1.21 33.81
N ARG A 56 -24.55 -0.52 32.89
CA ARG A 56 -24.29 0.89 32.55
C ARG A 56 -24.49 1.80 33.77
N GLU A 57 -25.61 1.68 34.48
CA GLU A 57 -25.88 2.45 35.71
C GLU A 57 -24.78 2.22 36.76
N ARG A 58 -24.35 0.97 36.97
CA ARG A 58 -23.26 0.66 37.89
C ARG A 58 -21.95 1.33 37.49
N PHE A 59 -21.55 1.25 36.22
CA PHE A 59 -20.30 1.86 35.75
C PHE A 59 -20.38 3.39 35.71
N ASP A 60 -21.55 3.96 35.45
CA ASP A 60 -21.79 5.41 35.48
C ASP A 60 -21.67 5.96 36.91
N SER A 61 -22.23 5.25 37.90
CA SER A 61 -22.15 5.65 39.33
C SER A 61 -20.72 5.76 39.88
N ILE A 62 -19.74 5.13 39.22
CA ILE A 62 -18.31 5.19 39.57
C ILE A 62 -17.46 5.95 38.54
N GLY A 63 -18.09 6.57 37.53
CA GLY A 63 -17.42 7.37 36.49
C GLY A 63 -16.60 6.57 35.48
N TRP A 64 -16.82 5.25 35.38
CA TRP A 64 -16.06 4.36 34.49
C TRP A 64 -16.74 4.09 33.15
N TYR A 65 -18.05 4.37 33.05
CA TYR A 65 -18.78 4.17 31.80
C TYR A 65 -18.26 5.13 30.70
N GLY A 66 -17.91 4.59 29.54
CA GLY A 66 -17.40 5.35 28.38
C GLY A 66 -15.93 5.80 28.48
N THR A 67 -15.31 5.72 29.66
CA THR A 67 -13.89 6.09 29.87
C THR A 67 -13.00 4.87 30.09
N ARG A 68 -13.51 3.87 30.83
CA ARG A 68 -12.80 2.63 31.19
C ARG A 68 -13.54 1.38 30.74
N VAL A 69 -14.86 1.40 30.80
CA VAL A 69 -15.73 0.28 30.44
C VAL A 69 -16.84 0.77 29.53
N THR A 70 -17.03 0.10 28.38
CA THR A 70 -18.11 0.38 27.43
C THR A 70 -18.95 -0.89 27.24
N ILE A 71 -20.27 -0.77 27.39
CA ILE A 71 -21.21 -1.89 27.28
C ILE A 71 -22.05 -1.72 26.01
N PHE A 72 -21.98 -2.68 25.09
CA PHE A 72 -22.77 -2.74 23.86
C PHE A 72 -23.98 -3.64 24.06
N ALA A 73 -25.15 -3.13 23.69
CA ALA A 73 -26.38 -3.92 23.62
C ALA A 73 -26.42 -4.63 22.26
N GLY A 74 -26.44 -5.96 22.25
CA GLY A 74 -26.49 -6.74 21.01
C GLY A 74 -26.03 -8.18 21.18
N SER A 75 -26.17 -8.97 20.12
CA SER A 75 -25.59 -10.32 20.08
C SER A 75 -24.08 -10.23 19.93
N ALA A 76 -23.35 -11.14 20.59
CA ALA A 76 -21.91 -11.30 20.40
C ALA A 76 -21.54 -11.72 18.96
N ASP A 77 -22.49 -12.28 18.20
CA ASP A 77 -22.33 -12.59 16.77
C ASP A 77 -22.55 -11.37 15.85
N ARG A 78 -23.02 -10.21 16.35
CA ARG A 78 -23.30 -9.01 15.54
C ARG A 78 -23.01 -7.70 16.30
N THR A 79 -21.74 -7.47 16.63
CA THR A 79 -21.35 -6.37 17.54
C THR A 79 -20.98 -5.07 16.82
N GLY A 80 -20.78 -5.09 15.50
CA GLY A 80 -20.24 -3.95 14.74
C GLY A 80 -18.80 -3.57 15.13
N LEU A 81 -18.16 -4.32 16.03
CA LEU A 81 -16.78 -4.08 16.46
C LEU A 81 -15.80 -4.44 15.34
N SER A 82 -14.72 -3.66 15.27
CA SER A 82 -13.64 -3.86 14.29
C SER A 82 -12.95 -5.20 14.47
N ASN A 83 -12.37 -5.73 13.38
CA ASN A 83 -11.54 -6.92 13.46
C ASN A 83 -10.29 -6.64 14.29
N TYR A 84 -9.70 -7.68 14.87
CA TYR A 84 -8.40 -7.66 15.54
C TYR A 84 -8.23 -6.64 16.68
N PHE A 85 -9.31 -6.04 17.19
CA PHE A 85 -9.15 -4.92 18.10
C PHE A 85 -8.71 -5.36 19.51
N ALA A 86 -9.03 -6.60 19.93
CA ALA A 86 -8.87 -7.04 21.31
C ALA A 86 -7.50 -7.70 21.55
N ASN A 87 -6.77 -7.17 22.53
CA ASN A 87 -5.59 -7.82 23.10
C ASN A 87 -5.98 -9.05 23.92
N LEU A 88 -7.16 -9.02 24.54
CA LEU A 88 -7.69 -10.09 25.37
C LEU A 88 -9.19 -10.29 25.12
N VAL A 89 -9.62 -11.53 24.89
CA VAL A 89 -11.03 -11.93 24.81
C VAL A 89 -11.34 -12.88 25.95
N VAL A 90 -12.38 -12.56 26.73
CA VAL A 90 -12.87 -13.36 27.87
C VAL A 90 -14.38 -13.43 27.83
N SER A 91 -15.00 -14.27 28.67
CA SER A 91 -16.46 -14.40 28.72
C SER A 91 -16.96 -14.50 30.16
N ASP A 92 -17.87 -13.59 30.53
CA ASP A 92 -18.53 -13.61 31.84
C ASP A 92 -19.60 -14.72 31.87
N SER A 93 -20.42 -14.83 30.81
CA SER A 93 -21.36 -15.96 30.64
C SER A 93 -20.67 -17.33 30.65
N MET A 94 -19.47 -17.48 30.07
CA MET A 94 -18.74 -18.76 30.12
C MET A 94 -18.36 -19.13 31.54
N LEU A 95 -17.84 -18.15 32.31
CA LEU A 95 -17.44 -18.34 33.69
C LEU A 95 -18.62 -18.73 34.59
N LEU A 96 -19.84 -18.28 34.27
CA LEU A 96 -21.05 -18.62 35.03
C LEU A 96 -21.74 -19.90 34.56
N THR A 97 -21.90 -20.05 33.25
CA THR A 97 -22.83 -21.03 32.65
C THR A 97 -22.13 -22.18 31.94
N GLY A 98 -20.82 -22.05 31.71
CA GLY A 98 -20.05 -22.99 30.89
C GLY A 98 -20.35 -22.89 29.40
N LYS A 99 -21.01 -21.82 28.94
CA LYS A 99 -21.36 -21.61 27.53
C LYS A 99 -20.88 -20.26 27.01
N LEU A 100 -20.30 -20.27 25.80
CA LEU A 100 -19.98 -19.05 25.06
C LEU A 100 -21.24 -18.48 24.37
N PRO A 101 -21.39 -17.15 24.32
CA PRO A 101 -22.56 -16.49 23.73
C PRO A 101 -22.45 -16.26 22.21
N ALA A 102 -21.44 -16.81 21.54
CA ALA A 102 -21.17 -16.65 20.11
C ALA A 102 -20.39 -17.85 19.54
N THR A 103 -20.36 -17.96 18.21
CA THR A 103 -19.60 -19.01 17.51
C THR A 103 -18.09 -18.76 17.54
N ALA A 104 -17.29 -19.82 17.50
CA ALA A 104 -15.82 -19.73 17.49
C ALA A 104 -15.27 -18.84 16.35
N VAL A 105 -15.83 -18.93 15.15
CA VAL A 105 -15.39 -18.15 13.98
C VAL A 105 -15.60 -16.65 14.21
N GLU A 106 -16.76 -16.25 14.72
CA GLU A 106 -17.04 -14.85 15.07
C GLU A 106 -16.12 -14.33 16.18
N LEU A 107 -15.77 -15.18 17.14
CA LEU A 107 -14.85 -14.80 18.23
C LEU A 107 -13.40 -14.62 17.74
N GLY A 108 -12.96 -15.47 16.82
CA GLY A 108 -11.61 -15.44 16.26
C GLY A 108 -11.29 -14.12 15.54
N ARG A 109 -12.28 -13.43 14.97
CA ARG A 109 -12.07 -12.15 14.29
C ARG A 109 -11.68 -11.02 15.23
N TYR A 110 -12.04 -11.08 16.52
CA TYR A 110 -11.72 -10.02 17.49
C TYR A 110 -10.33 -10.15 18.11
N VAL A 111 -9.82 -11.38 18.25
CA VAL A 111 -8.51 -11.63 18.87
C VAL A 111 -7.42 -11.07 17.97
N LYS A 112 -6.64 -10.08 18.42
CA LYS A 112 -5.61 -9.48 17.58
C LYS A 112 -4.50 -10.49 17.22
N PRO A 113 -3.94 -10.45 15.99
CA PRO A 113 -2.73 -11.19 15.68
C PRO A 113 -1.50 -10.65 16.43
N CYS A 114 -0.44 -11.44 16.40
CA CYS A 114 0.84 -11.12 17.05
C CYS A 114 0.67 -10.89 18.56
N GLY A 115 0.22 -11.92 19.26
CA GLY A 115 0.21 -12.01 20.73
C GLY A 115 -1.15 -11.79 21.41
N GLY A 116 -2.23 -11.53 20.68
CA GLY A 116 -3.59 -11.45 21.25
C GLY A 116 -4.03 -12.78 21.87
N VAL A 117 -4.84 -12.70 22.92
CA VAL A 117 -5.17 -13.86 23.76
C VAL A 117 -6.68 -14.06 23.90
N ALA A 118 -7.16 -15.30 23.81
CA ALA A 118 -8.49 -15.68 24.29
C ALA A 118 -8.32 -16.55 25.55
N CYS A 119 -9.03 -16.21 26.63
CA CYS A 119 -8.90 -16.90 27.92
C CYS A 119 -10.28 -17.19 28.51
N PHE A 120 -10.61 -18.48 28.63
CA PHE A 120 -11.92 -18.94 29.08
C PHE A 120 -11.78 -19.94 30.22
N GLY A 121 -12.47 -19.66 31.33
CA GLY A 121 -12.48 -20.51 32.52
C GLY A 121 -13.79 -21.28 32.64
N ALA A 122 -13.72 -22.47 33.23
CA ALA A 122 -14.91 -23.26 33.57
C ALA A 122 -15.61 -22.69 34.83
N PRO A 123 -16.93 -22.94 35.01
CA PRO A 123 -17.62 -22.65 36.27
C PRO A 123 -16.99 -23.38 37.46
N ARG A 124 -16.99 -22.76 38.64
CA ARG A 124 -16.43 -23.33 39.88
C ARG A 124 -17.52 -23.69 40.89
N HIS A 125 -18.10 -24.88 40.73
CA HIS A 125 -19.05 -25.53 41.65
C HIS A 125 -18.75 -27.04 41.81
N ASP A 126 -19.22 -27.68 42.88
CA ASP A 126 -19.05 -29.14 43.03
C ASP A 126 -19.74 -29.89 41.88
N GLY A 127 -18.99 -30.74 41.17
CA GLY A 127 -19.47 -31.43 39.97
C GLY A 127 -19.36 -30.64 38.67
N SER A 128 -18.61 -29.52 38.66
CA SER A 128 -18.38 -28.74 37.44
C SER A 128 -17.76 -29.60 36.33
N PRO A 129 -18.24 -29.47 35.08
CA PRO A 129 -17.58 -30.12 33.96
C PRO A 129 -16.14 -29.61 33.89
N LYS A 130 -15.18 -30.54 33.81
CA LYS A 130 -13.81 -30.20 33.40
C LYS A 130 -13.89 -29.51 32.05
N LEU A 131 -12.92 -28.63 31.78
CA LEU A 131 -12.69 -28.09 30.45
C LEU A 131 -12.78 -29.24 29.43
N ASP A 132 -13.82 -29.20 28.60
CA ASP A 132 -14.14 -30.31 27.71
C ASP A 132 -13.32 -30.20 26.44
N GLU A 133 -13.14 -31.34 25.77
CA GLU A 133 -12.50 -31.40 24.45
C GLU A 133 -13.24 -30.48 23.45
N GLN A 134 -14.51 -30.18 23.70
CA GLN A 134 -15.33 -29.31 22.87
C GLN A 134 -14.90 -27.83 22.95
N LEU A 135 -14.51 -27.30 24.11
CA LEU A 135 -13.96 -25.93 24.23
C LEU A 135 -12.57 -25.86 23.61
N HIS A 136 -11.73 -26.88 23.81
CA HIS A 136 -10.43 -26.99 23.15
C HIS A 136 -10.59 -26.99 21.63
N GLN A 137 -11.50 -27.81 21.10
CA GLN A 137 -11.84 -27.85 19.68
C GLN A 137 -12.49 -26.54 19.22
N SER A 138 -13.28 -25.86 20.05
CA SER A 138 -13.88 -24.56 19.72
C SER A 138 -12.81 -23.46 19.58
N LEU A 139 -11.79 -23.47 20.44
CA LEU A 139 -10.63 -22.59 20.33
C LEU A 139 -9.81 -22.88 19.07
N ALA A 140 -9.56 -24.17 18.77
CA ALA A 140 -8.91 -24.58 17.53
C ALA A 140 -9.72 -24.16 16.29
N ASN A 141 -11.05 -24.21 16.38
CA ASN A 141 -11.98 -23.83 15.31
C ASN A 141 -12.18 -22.31 15.16
N MET A 142 -11.50 -21.45 15.94
CA MET A 142 -11.51 -19.99 15.74
C MET A 142 -10.82 -19.54 14.42
N TYR A 143 -10.53 -20.47 13.51
CA TYR A 143 -9.93 -20.24 12.19
C TYR A 143 -8.58 -19.51 12.24
N LEU A 144 -7.76 -19.86 13.23
CA LEU A 144 -6.40 -19.36 13.40
C LEU A 144 -5.45 -20.40 12.80
N ARG A 145 -4.97 -20.19 11.57
CA ARG A 145 -4.00 -21.09 10.92
C ARG A 145 -2.66 -21.10 11.66
N ASP A 146 -2.02 -22.27 11.65
CA ASP A 146 -0.61 -22.69 11.83
C ASP A 146 0.29 -22.14 12.97
N ASP A 147 -0.03 -21.04 13.65
CA ASP A 147 0.86 -20.46 14.66
C ASP A 147 0.22 -20.01 15.97
N ALA A 148 -1.04 -20.40 16.20
CA ALA A 148 -1.70 -20.22 17.50
C ALA A 148 -1.25 -21.28 18.51
N GLU A 149 -0.94 -20.85 19.73
CA GLU A 149 -0.64 -21.74 20.85
C GLU A 149 -1.89 -21.88 21.73
N ILE A 150 -2.35 -23.12 21.96
CA ILE A 150 -3.46 -23.42 22.87
C ILE A 150 -2.93 -24.22 24.06
N LYS A 151 -3.21 -23.73 25.27
CA LYS A 151 -2.81 -24.33 26.54
C LYS A 151 -4.01 -24.45 27.48
N ALA A 152 -4.14 -25.60 28.12
CA ALA A 152 -4.93 -25.72 29.34
C ALA A 152 -4.03 -25.38 30.55
N VAL A 153 -4.42 -24.39 31.33
CA VAL A 153 -3.72 -23.98 32.56
C VAL A 153 -4.75 -23.99 33.69
N ASP A 154 -4.62 -24.93 34.62
CA ASP A 154 -5.62 -25.18 35.66
C ASP A 154 -7.02 -25.42 35.07
N ASP A 155 -8.01 -24.61 35.47
CA ASP A 155 -9.39 -24.64 34.94
C ASP A 155 -9.61 -23.63 33.78
N TRP A 156 -8.53 -23.20 33.11
CA TRP A 156 -8.57 -22.23 32.02
C TRP A 156 -8.06 -22.82 30.71
N ALA A 157 -8.73 -22.50 29.61
CA ALA A 157 -8.10 -22.58 28.29
C ALA A 157 -7.62 -21.20 27.85
N VAL A 158 -6.36 -21.17 27.43
CA VAL A 158 -5.66 -19.99 26.95
C VAL A 158 -5.20 -20.25 25.53
N LEU A 159 -5.66 -19.42 24.61
CA LEU A 159 -5.20 -19.39 23.24
C LEU A 159 -4.42 -18.10 23.02
N ARG A 160 -3.21 -18.19 22.48
CA ARG A 160 -2.40 -17.04 22.03
C ARG A 160 -2.25 -17.09 20.52
N ARG A 161 -2.68 -16.02 19.85
CA ARG A 161 -2.66 -15.90 18.38
C ARG A 161 -1.29 -15.42 17.88
N GLY A 162 -0.75 -16.10 16.86
CA GLY A 162 0.47 -15.68 16.17
C GLY A 162 0.22 -14.69 15.02
N LYS A 163 1.14 -14.63 14.07
CA LYS A 163 1.08 -13.86 12.83
C LYS A 163 0.00 -14.43 11.90
N LEU A 164 -0.52 -13.58 11.01
CA LEU A 164 -1.41 -14.07 9.96
C LEU A 164 -0.57 -14.77 8.87
N ALA A 165 -1.06 -15.90 8.34
CA ALA A 165 -0.40 -16.54 7.20
C ALA A 165 -0.37 -15.61 5.97
N GLY A 166 0.79 -15.57 5.29
CA GLY A 166 1.02 -14.78 4.09
C GLY A 166 1.22 -13.28 4.32
N VAL A 167 1.50 -12.84 5.56
CA VAL A 167 1.86 -11.43 5.82
C VAL A 167 3.31 -11.15 5.49
N GLY A 168 3.53 -9.94 5.00
CA GLY A 168 4.86 -9.38 4.82
C GLY A 168 5.20 -8.41 5.95
N GLU A 169 6.42 -7.89 5.90
CA GLU A 169 6.92 -6.89 6.81
C GLU A 169 7.51 -5.69 6.07
N TRP A 170 7.70 -4.59 6.79
CA TRP A 170 8.36 -3.37 6.31
C TRP A 170 9.45 -2.98 7.31
N SER A 171 10.59 -3.66 7.24
CA SER A 171 11.67 -3.59 8.24
C SER A 171 12.69 -2.48 7.99
N HIS A 172 12.72 -1.91 6.78
CA HIS A 172 13.70 -0.90 6.36
C HIS A 172 13.06 0.23 5.55
N GLN A 173 13.81 1.30 5.28
CA GLN A 173 13.37 2.51 4.56
C GLN A 173 12.55 2.23 3.29
N TYR A 174 12.96 1.21 2.53
CA TYR A 174 12.36 0.82 1.26
C TYR A 174 11.76 -0.58 1.32
N GLY A 175 11.19 -0.95 2.48
CA GLY A 175 10.51 -2.23 2.72
C GLY A 175 11.42 -3.27 3.35
N ASN A 176 12.55 -3.54 2.70
CA ASN A 176 13.49 -4.60 3.07
C ASN A 176 14.93 -4.17 2.77
N VAL A 177 15.90 -5.02 3.12
CA VAL A 177 17.33 -4.78 2.84
C VAL A 177 17.69 -4.80 1.35
N ALA A 178 16.80 -5.30 0.48
CA ALA A 178 16.96 -5.32 -0.97
C ALA A 178 16.48 -4.02 -1.65
N ASN A 179 15.95 -3.06 -0.87
CA ASN A 179 15.49 -1.73 -1.28
C ASN A 179 14.36 -1.67 -2.33
N THR A 180 13.55 -2.73 -2.47
CA THR A 180 12.60 -2.89 -3.58
C THR A 180 11.33 -2.03 -3.51
N CYS A 181 11.05 -1.38 -2.37
CA CYS A 181 9.77 -0.72 -2.05
C CYS A 181 8.57 -1.69 -2.08
N TYR A 182 8.83 -2.97 -1.83
CA TYR A 182 7.88 -4.05 -1.94
C TYR A 182 7.93 -4.92 -0.67
N SER A 183 6.76 -5.36 -0.22
CA SER A 183 6.59 -6.32 0.86
C SER A 183 5.93 -7.58 0.31
N GLU A 184 6.39 -8.76 0.72
CA GLU A 184 5.78 -10.07 0.36
C GLU A 184 4.45 -10.32 1.10
N ASP A 185 3.65 -9.27 1.29
CA ASP A 185 2.33 -9.37 1.91
C ASP A 185 1.27 -9.80 0.90
N HIS A 186 0.92 -11.07 0.93
CA HIS A 186 -0.08 -11.67 0.04
C HIS A 186 -1.52 -11.45 0.51
N ARG A 187 -1.73 -10.90 1.72
CA ARG A 187 -3.08 -10.68 2.26
C ARG A 187 -3.69 -9.38 1.80
N VAL A 188 -2.86 -8.35 1.61
CA VAL A 188 -3.29 -7.03 1.17
C VAL A 188 -3.73 -7.10 -0.29
N LYS A 189 -5.04 -7.24 -0.53
CA LYS A 189 -5.68 -7.30 -1.87
C LYS A 189 -7.14 -6.86 -1.86
N GLY A 190 -7.70 -6.61 -3.03
CA GLY A 190 -9.13 -6.36 -3.23
C GLY A 190 -9.62 -5.03 -2.65
N SER A 191 -10.77 -5.05 -1.98
CA SER A 191 -11.34 -3.87 -1.32
C SER A 191 -10.68 -3.62 0.03
N LEU A 192 -10.27 -2.38 0.28
CA LEU A 192 -9.72 -1.98 1.58
C LEU A 192 -10.79 -1.28 2.41
N GLY A 193 -10.83 -1.54 3.72
CA GLY A 193 -11.65 -0.84 4.71
C GLY A 193 -10.80 -0.27 5.84
N VAL A 194 -11.32 0.73 6.56
CA VAL A 194 -10.62 1.29 7.73
C VAL A 194 -10.73 0.29 8.88
N LEU A 195 -9.58 -0.21 9.35
CA LEU A 195 -9.50 -1.03 10.55
C LEU A 195 -9.62 -0.13 11.80
N TRP A 196 -8.80 0.92 11.84
CA TRP A 196 -8.85 1.97 12.86
C TRP A 196 -8.19 3.26 12.35
N TYR A 197 -8.48 4.38 13.02
CA TYR A 197 -7.82 5.67 12.82
C TYR A 197 -7.61 6.36 14.17
N GLY A 198 -6.54 7.14 14.31
CA GLY A 198 -6.20 7.78 15.58
C GLY A 198 -4.74 8.17 15.70
N ASP A 199 -4.21 8.06 16.92
CA ASP A 199 -2.82 8.38 17.20
C ASP A 199 -1.82 7.47 16.46
N PRO A 200 -0.59 7.94 16.17
CA PRO A 200 -0.09 9.28 16.43
C PRO A 200 -0.77 10.35 15.54
N GLY A 201 -1.15 11.47 16.16
CA GLY A 201 -1.50 12.72 15.46
C GLY A 201 -0.27 13.60 15.12
N PRO A 202 -0.47 14.80 14.55
CA PRO A 202 0.59 15.59 13.93
C PRO A 202 1.56 16.25 14.92
N ASN A 203 1.18 16.39 16.19
CA ASN A 203 1.89 17.23 17.16
C ASN A 203 3.36 16.85 17.37
N LYS A 204 3.68 15.57 17.24
CA LYS A 204 5.04 15.07 17.43
C LYS A 204 5.63 14.39 16.18
N MET A 205 5.02 14.61 15.01
CA MET A 205 5.53 14.13 13.73
C MET A 205 6.51 15.14 13.15
N ILE A 206 7.51 14.64 12.42
CA ILE A 206 8.47 15.48 11.70
C ILE A 206 7.73 16.29 10.63
N ASN A 207 8.16 17.53 10.41
CA ASN A 207 7.61 18.36 9.34
C ASN A 207 7.72 17.64 8.00
N ARG A 208 6.62 17.59 7.24
CA ARG A 208 6.54 16.86 5.97
C ARG A 208 7.66 17.18 4.97
N HIS A 209 8.18 18.42 5.01
CA HIS A 209 9.16 18.91 4.04
C HIS A 209 10.57 18.40 4.33
N GLU A 210 10.80 17.90 5.55
CA GLU A 210 12.03 17.17 5.90
C GLU A 210 12.00 15.73 5.37
N ALA A 211 10.81 15.23 4.98
CA ALA A 211 10.57 13.90 4.46
C ALA A 211 11.33 12.81 5.23
N ALA A 212 10.90 12.64 6.48
CA ALA A 212 11.47 11.73 7.45
C ALA A 212 11.64 10.29 6.93
N SER A 213 12.44 9.52 7.67
CA SER A 213 12.51 8.07 7.53
C SER A 213 11.12 7.46 7.40
N ALA A 214 11.00 6.44 6.55
CA ALA A 214 9.78 5.67 6.44
C ALA A 214 9.38 5.14 7.82
N PRO A 215 8.07 5.04 8.11
CA PRO A 215 7.64 4.19 9.20
C PRO A 215 8.11 2.76 8.95
N LEU A 216 8.34 2.01 10.02
CA LEU A 216 8.67 0.58 9.97
C LEU A 216 7.53 -0.22 10.59
N SER A 217 7.33 -1.46 10.17
CA SER A 217 6.23 -2.29 10.66
C SER A 217 6.54 -3.78 10.56
N THR A 218 6.67 -4.43 11.72
CA THR A 218 7.05 -5.83 11.90
C THR A 218 6.27 -6.41 13.09
N ASN A 219 6.00 -7.72 13.08
CA ASN A 219 5.39 -8.46 14.20
C ASN A 219 4.19 -7.78 14.90
N GLY A 220 3.25 -7.22 14.12
CA GLY A 220 2.04 -6.55 14.62
C GLY A 220 2.27 -5.19 15.28
N ARG A 221 3.44 -4.58 15.10
CA ARG A 221 3.80 -3.24 15.60
C ARG A 221 4.18 -2.35 14.43
N PHE A 222 3.97 -1.05 14.58
CA PHE A 222 4.60 -0.06 13.71
C PHE A 222 5.34 1.00 14.51
N PHE A 223 6.42 1.50 13.92
CA PHE A 223 7.35 2.45 14.52
C PHE A 223 7.35 3.74 13.72
N THR A 224 7.24 4.88 14.41
CA THR A 224 7.25 6.20 13.78
C THR A 224 8.28 7.11 14.42
N GLN A 225 9.05 7.79 13.57
CA GLN A 225 10.04 8.78 13.99
C GLN A 225 9.37 10.14 14.16
N GLY A 226 9.52 10.71 15.36
CA GLY A 226 9.31 12.12 15.65
C GLY A 226 10.63 12.89 15.62
N VAL A 227 10.60 14.17 16.03
CA VAL A 227 11.79 15.04 15.97
C VAL A 227 12.94 14.52 16.83
N ASP A 228 12.67 14.19 18.09
CA ASP A 228 13.67 13.73 19.07
C ASP A 228 13.25 12.41 19.75
N SER A 229 12.36 11.66 19.11
CA SER A 229 11.88 10.40 19.68
C SER A 229 11.45 9.41 18.59
N VAL A 230 11.50 8.13 18.88
CA VAL A 230 10.79 7.08 18.13
C VAL A 230 9.71 6.46 19.00
N ARG A 231 8.58 6.08 18.40
CA ARG A 231 7.41 5.54 19.11
C ARG A 231 6.94 4.25 18.50
N ALA A 232 6.42 3.35 19.31
CA ALA A 232 5.80 2.11 18.88
C ALA A 232 4.32 2.07 19.23
N TYR A 233 3.54 1.54 18.29
CA TYR A 233 2.10 1.34 18.41
C TYR A 233 1.75 -0.06 17.92
N ASP A 234 0.67 -0.62 18.45
CA ASP A 234 0.07 -1.84 17.91
C ASP A 234 -0.58 -1.54 16.55
N ALA A 235 -0.19 -2.30 15.52
CA ALA A 235 -0.67 -2.07 14.16
C ALA A 235 -2.15 -2.44 13.97
N TYR A 236 -2.70 -3.32 14.80
CA TYR A 236 -4.07 -3.82 14.63
C TYR A 236 -5.11 -2.98 15.35
N ASN A 237 -4.73 -2.28 16.42
CA ASN A 237 -5.70 -1.54 17.24
C ASN A 237 -5.25 -0.16 17.71
N GLY A 238 -4.05 0.29 17.32
CA GLY A 238 -3.55 1.63 17.64
C GLY A 238 -3.15 1.84 19.10
N THR A 239 -3.04 0.78 19.91
CA THR A 239 -2.57 0.88 21.30
C THR A 239 -1.14 1.44 21.33
N PHE A 240 -0.93 2.56 22.01
CA PHE A 240 0.41 3.09 22.28
C PHE A 240 1.18 2.12 23.19
N LEU A 241 2.40 1.76 22.77
CA LEU A 241 3.24 0.81 23.49
C LEU A 241 4.32 1.53 24.30
N TRP A 242 5.14 2.35 23.64
CA TRP A 242 6.26 3.07 24.26
C TRP A 242 6.79 4.20 23.39
N GLU A 243 7.57 5.10 24.01
CA GLU A 243 8.33 6.18 23.37
C GLU A 243 9.78 6.11 23.87
N TYR A 244 10.73 6.22 22.95
CA TYR A 244 12.17 6.30 23.25
C TYR A 244 12.72 7.63 22.73
N MET A 245 13.42 8.37 23.58
CA MET A 245 14.02 9.66 23.21
C MET A 245 15.36 9.45 22.49
N ASN A 246 15.52 10.04 21.32
CA ASN A 246 16.70 9.96 20.47
C ASN A 246 17.02 11.34 19.86
N PRO A 247 17.45 12.33 20.67
CA PRO A 247 17.73 13.68 20.16
C PRO A 247 18.81 13.67 19.07
N GLY A 248 18.62 14.47 18.02
CA GLY A 248 19.54 14.54 16.88
C GLY A 248 19.42 13.38 15.88
N ALA A 249 18.36 12.57 15.97
CA ALA A 249 18.14 11.43 15.09
C ALA A 249 17.61 11.79 13.69
N ILE A 250 17.13 13.02 13.46
CA ILE A 250 16.60 13.42 12.15
C ILE A 250 17.71 13.36 11.10
N ARG A 251 17.36 12.80 9.94
CA ARG A 251 18.20 12.84 8.74
C ARG A 251 17.49 13.60 7.64
N THR A 252 18.13 14.66 7.14
CA THR A 252 17.63 15.46 6.02
C THR A 252 18.17 14.90 4.69
N GLY A 253 17.32 14.73 3.68
CA GLY A 253 17.74 14.25 2.35
C GLY A 253 17.50 12.77 2.07
N VAL A 254 16.71 12.07 2.90
CA VAL A 254 16.28 10.69 2.62
C VAL A 254 15.44 10.62 1.32
N PHE A 255 14.65 11.66 1.04
CA PHE A 255 13.71 11.71 -0.10
C PHE A 255 14.33 11.91 -1.49
N ASN A 256 15.61 12.24 -1.57
CA ASN A 256 16.36 12.31 -2.84
C ASN A 256 17.58 11.38 -2.82
N ASN A 257 17.57 10.45 -1.85
CA ASN A 257 18.63 9.48 -1.62
C ASN A 257 20.00 10.14 -1.43
N ASN A 258 20.03 11.32 -0.80
CA ASN A 258 21.26 11.98 -0.34
C ASN A 258 21.73 11.44 1.00
N GLU A 259 20.83 10.82 1.76
CA GLU A 259 21.09 10.21 3.06
C GLU A 259 20.21 8.96 3.22
N THR A 260 20.59 8.07 4.13
CA THR A 260 19.90 6.82 4.46
C THR A 260 18.97 7.00 5.68
N SER A 261 18.04 6.07 5.91
CA SER A 261 17.31 6.05 7.19
C SER A 261 18.22 5.61 8.33
N ASN A 262 17.96 6.11 9.54
CA ASN A 262 18.62 5.66 10.76
C ASN A 262 17.85 4.58 11.54
N LEU A 263 16.83 3.98 10.93
CA LEU A 263 16.03 2.95 11.56
C LEU A 263 16.08 1.65 10.75
N ALA A 264 16.18 0.54 11.48
CA ALA A 264 15.89 -0.80 10.97
C ALA A 264 15.11 -1.57 12.04
N ALA A 265 14.30 -2.55 11.65
CA ALA A 265 13.49 -3.34 12.57
C ALA A 265 13.62 -4.84 12.28
N SER A 266 13.40 -5.64 13.31
CA SER A 266 13.09 -7.07 13.22
C SER A 266 11.80 -7.34 14.01
N ASP A 267 11.43 -8.61 14.17
CA ASP A 267 10.28 -8.98 14.99
C ASP A 267 10.42 -8.59 16.47
N ASP A 268 11.66 -8.58 16.97
CA ASP A 268 11.99 -8.48 18.39
C ASP A 268 12.80 -7.22 18.73
N ALA A 269 13.34 -6.51 17.74
CA ALA A 269 14.19 -5.35 17.97
C ALA A 269 13.92 -4.18 17.02
N LEU A 270 14.11 -2.96 17.52
CA LEU A 270 14.28 -1.74 16.73
C LEU A 270 15.71 -1.22 16.88
N PHE A 271 16.39 -1.01 15.77
CA PHE A 271 17.74 -0.49 15.69
C PHE A 271 17.70 1.00 15.37
N VAL A 272 18.33 1.82 16.20
CA VAL A 272 18.29 3.29 16.10
C VAL A 272 19.71 3.84 16.04
N ALA A 273 20.13 4.35 14.88
CA ALA A 273 21.45 4.93 14.68
C ALA A 273 21.47 6.44 14.92
N VAL A 274 22.25 6.92 15.89
CA VAL A 274 22.43 8.34 16.19
C VAL A 274 23.89 8.60 16.56
N GLY A 275 24.51 9.59 15.90
CA GLY A 275 25.95 9.83 16.02
C GLY A 275 26.73 8.56 15.66
N ASP A 276 27.69 8.18 16.49
CA ASP A 276 28.51 6.97 16.32
C ASP A 276 27.86 5.68 16.88
N THR A 277 26.61 5.72 17.33
CA THR A 277 25.99 4.63 18.11
C THR A 277 24.73 4.09 17.45
N CYS A 278 24.62 2.77 17.36
CA CYS A 278 23.36 2.08 17.10
C CYS A 278 22.83 1.50 18.41
N THR A 279 21.70 2.03 18.89
CA THR A 279 20.97 1.50 20.05
C THR A 279 19.98 0.44 19.59
N VAL A 280 19.99 -0.72 20.24
CA VAL A 280 19.01 -1.80 20.02
C VAL A 280 17.96 -1.72 21.12
N LEU A 281 16.71 -1.49 20.73
CA LEU A 281 15.55 -1.47 21.61
C LEU A 281 14.77 -2.76 21.45
N ASP A 282 14.32 -3.36 22.56
CA ASP A 282 13.30 -4.41 22.53
C ASP A 282 12.03 -3.85 21.87
N ALA A 283 11.57 -4.49 20.79
CA ALA A 283 10.46 -4.00 19.97
C ALA A 283 9.14 -3.88 20.75
N ALA A 284 8.94 -4.73 21.77
CA ALA A 284 7.71 -4.78 22.55
C ALA A 284 7.66 -3.71 23.66
N THR A 285 8.81 -3.39 24.26
CA THR A 285 8.90 -2.60 25.49
C THR A 285 9.67 -1.29 25.36
N GLY A 286 10.46 -1.12 24.30
CA GLY A 286 11.31 0.05 24.09
C GLY A 286 12.52 0.12 25.02
N LYS A 287 12.79 -0.94 25.79
CA LYS A 287 13.96 -1.02 26.67
C LYS A 287 15.22 -1.24 25.84
N VAL A 288 16.30 -0.56 26.20
CA VAL A 288 17.62 -0.77 25.60
C VAL A 288 18.09 -2.18 25.92
N ALA A 289 18.34 -2.97 24.88
CA ALA A 289 18.85 -4.34 24.96
C ALA A 289 20.36 -4.39 24.70
N ALA A 290 20.87 -3.55 23.80
CA ALA A 290 22.30 -3.46 23.45
C ALA A 290 22.63 -2.10 22.82
N GLU A 291 23.93 -1.79 22.78
CA GLU A 291 24.47 -0.64 22.06
C GLU A 291 25.74 -1.05 21.30
N TYR A 292 25.86 -0.61 20.05
CA TYR A 292 27.04 -0.85 19.23
C TYR A 292 27.61 0.45 18.71
N LYS A 293 28.95 0.55 18.71
CA LYS A 293 29.68 1.71 18.20
C LYS A 293 30.15 1.49 16.77
N ALA A 294 30.04 2.54 15.95
CA ALA A 294 30.72 2.61 14.66
C ALA A 294 32.24 2.59 14.89
N PRO A 295 33.01 1.81 14.11
CA PRO A 295 34.45 1.86 14.19
C PRO A 295 34.92 3.26 13.78
N GLN A 296 35.98 3.77 14.41
CA GLN A 296 36.57 5.05 14.07
C GLN A 296 37.75 4.88 13.11
N SER A 297 38.23 5.96 12.51
CA SER A 297 39.48 5.96 11.73
C SER A 297 40.60 6.59 12.56
N ASP A 298 41.84 6.28 12.20
CA ASP A 298 43.03 6.73 12.93
C ASP A 298 43.43 8.19 12.62
N ASP A 299 42.72 8.87 11.71
CA ASP A 299 43.04 10.25 11.28
C ASP A 299 42.53 11.36 12.23
N GLY A 300 41.91 10.97 13.35
CA GLY A 300 41.39 11.88 14.38
C GLY A 300 40.13 12.66 13.99
N ILE A 301 39.42 12.31 12.93
CA ILE A 301 38.06 12.83 12.64
C ILE A 301 37.03 11.85 13.23
N GLN A 302 36.04 12.36 13.96
CA GLN A 302 34.94 11.52 14.41
C GLN A 302 34.05 11.11 13.23
N ARG A 303 33.66 9.85 13.18
CA ARG A 303 32.64 9.35 12.25
C ARG A 303 31.41 8.88 12.97
N ASP A 304 30.31 9.12 12.29
CA ASP A 304 28.98 8.69 12.67
C ASP A 304 28.61 7.41 11.93
N TRP A 305 27.55 6.79 12.43
CA TRP A 305 26.89 5.64 11.86
C TRP A 305 25.98 6.11 10.71
N GLY A 306 26.46 5.97 9.46
CA GLY A 306 25.76 6.43 8.28
C GLY A 306 24.58 5.53 7.89
N TYR A 307 24.81 4.35 7.34
CA TYR A 307 23.77 3.40 6.98
C TYR A 307 23.46 2.44 8.13
N VAL A 308 22.22 1.98 8.30
CA VAL A 308 21.87 0.90 9.24
C VAL A 308 20.97 -0.12 8.55
N ALA A 309 21.28 -1.41 8.75
CA ALA A 309 20.41 -2.51 8.32
C ALA A 309 20.61 -3.74 9.21
N HIS A 310 19.56 -4.52 9.37
CA HIS A 310 19.59 -5.79 10.10
C HIS A 310 19.05 -6.91 9.22
N HIS A 311 19.82 -7.99 9.09
CA HIS A 311 19.41 -9.18 8.36
C HIS A 311 20.12 -10.41 8.93
N ASP A 312 19.36 -11.47 9.20
CA ASP A 312 19.86 -12.77 9.68
C ASP A 312 20.80 -12.70 10.89
N GLY A 313 20.45 -11.87 11.87
CA GLY A 313 21.22 -11.71 13.12
C GLY A 313 22.50 -10.89 12.97
N VAL A 314 22.72 -10.28 11.80
CA VAL A 314 23.85 -9.39 11.51
C VAL A 314 23.35 -7.96 11.38
N LEU A 315 24.01 -7.05 12.10
CA LEU A 315 23.79 -5.61 12.01
C LEU A 315 24.90 -5.00 11.14
N TYR A 316 24.48 -4.31 10.09
CA TYR A 316 25.36 -3.63 9.15
C TYR A 316 25.34 -2.13 9.39
N GLY A 317 26.48 -1.48 9.17
CA GLY A 317 26.53 -0.03 9.11
C GLY A 317 27.72 0.53 8.38
N THR A 318 27.71 1.86 8.21
CA THR A 318 28.82 2.58 7.58
C THR A 318 29.46 3.57 8.53
N ARG A 319 30.75 3.82 8.28
CA ARG A 319 31.53 4.86 8.92
C ARG A 319 31.48 6.11 8.03
N THR A 320 30.75 7.14 8.48
CA THR A 320 30.38 8.27 7.63
C THR A 320 30.67 9.62 8.33
N ILE A 321 31.10 10.62 7.57
CA ILE A 321 31.20 12.02 7.98
C ILE A 321 29.98 12.75 7.39
N HIS A 322 28.97 13.05 8.21
CA HIS A 322 27.76 13.72 7.72
C HIS A 322 28.02 15.17 7.29
N GLY A 323 27.10 15.71 6.47
CA GLY A 323 27.27 16.97 5.75
C GLY A 323 27.60 18.20 6.61
N GLU A 324 27.04 18.31 7.82
CA GLU A 324 27.32 19.44 8.72
C GLU A 324 28.78 19.43 9.21
N LEU A 325 29.27 18.26 9.62
CA LEU A 325 30.67 18.06 10.02
C LEU A 325 31.59 18.25 8.82
N ALA A 326 31.24 17.71 7.65
CA ALA A 326 32.00 17.90 6.42
C ALA A 326 32.11 19.40 6.04
N ALA A 327 31.01 20.15 6.11
CA ALA A 327 31.00 21.59 5.86
C ALA A 327 31.83 22.37 6.89
N ALA A 328 31.76 21.99 8.17
CA ALA A 328 32.58 22.58 9.22
C ALA A 328 34.08 22.31 9.02
N LEU A 329 34.46 21.09 8.62
CA LEU A 329 35.85 20.71 8.33
C LEU A 329 36.40 21.47 7.11
N ARG A 330 35.62 21.60 6.03
CA ARG A 330 35.98 22.38 4.84
C ARG A 330 36.23 23.86 5.18
N ARG A 331 35.37 24.47 6.04
CA ARG A 331 35.58 25.84 6.55
C ARG A 331 36.88 26.00 7.34
N ARG A 332 37.39 24.93 7.95
CA ARG A 332 38.67 24.91 8.69
C ARG A 332 39.87 24.51 7.82
N GLY A 333 39.71 24.49 6.50
CA GLY A 333 40.79 24.17 5.55
C GLY A 333 41.17 22.69 5.49
N ARG A 334 40.33 21.78 6.02
CA ARG A 334 40.54 20.33 5.91
C ARG A 334 39.83 19.77 4.69
N THR A 335 40.54 18.96 3.91
CA THR A 335 39.97 18.21 2.79
C THR A 335 39.31 16.93 3.31
N VAL A 336 38.02 16.75 3.04
CA VAL A 336 37.31 15.48 3.24
C VAL A 336 37.35 14.75 1.90
N ASN A 337 38.26 13.78 1.77
CA ASN A 337 38.45 13.03 0.52
C ASN A 337 37.38 11.95 0.29
N SER A 338 36.76 11.48 1.38
CA SER A 338 35.74 10.44 1.40
C SER A 338 34.73 10.76 2.50
N GLU A 339 33.44 10.82 2.16
CA GLU A 339 32.38 11.06 3.14
C GLU A 339 32.00 9.74 3.82
N THR A 340 32.03 8.61 3.12
CA THR A 340 31.90 7.27 3.71
C THR A 340 33.06 6.38 3.27
N ASP A 341 33.85 5.94 4.23
CA ASP A 341 35.14 5.27 3.99
C ASP A 341 35.17 3.80 4.46
N ALA A 342 34.13 3.33 5.16
CA ALA A 342 34.01 1.93 5.53
C ALA A 342 32.56 1.43 5.66
N ILE A 343 32.38 0.14 5.39
CA ILE A 343 31.21 -0.65 5.78
C ILE A 343 31.65 -1.67 6.81
N PHE A 344 30.80 -2.02 7.76
CA PHE A 344 31.10 -3.01 8.79
C PHE A 344 29.89 -3.87 9.12
N ALA A 345 30.15 -5.02 9.74
CA ALA A 345 29.12 -5.92 10.26
C ALA A 345 29.37 -6.29 11.73
N VAL A 346 28.30 -6.47 12.50
CA VAL A 346 28.30 -6.89 13.91
C VAL A 346 27.37 -8.10 14.05
N ASP A 347 27.81 -9.13 14.75
CA ASP A 347 26.91 -10.20 15.18
C ASP A 347 26.06 -9.68 16.35
N VAL A 348 24.74 -9.64 16.18
CA VAL A 348 23.84 -9.04 17.19
C VAL A 348 23.83 -9.86 18.49
N LYS A 349 24.08 -11.17 18.41
CA LYS A 349 24.04 -12.03 19.58
C LYS A 349 25.29 -11.88 20.45
N THR A 350 26.47 -11.80 19.85
CA THR A 350 27.74 -11.69 20.58
C THR A 350 28.19 -10.24 20.77
N GLY A 351 27.72 -9.33 19.92
CA GLY A 351 28.20 -7.96 19.82
C GLY A 351 29.58 -7.82 19.17
N GLU A 352 30.15 -8.91 18.66
CA GLU A 352 31.47 -8.91 18.05
C GLU A 352 31.44 -8.33 16.63
N ARG A 353 32.48 -7.56 16.29
CA ARG A 353 32.74 -7.10 14.93
C ARG A 353 33.08 -8.32 14.08
N LEU A 354 32.25 -8.61 13.07
CA LEU A 354 32.53 -9.68 12.12
C LEU A 354 33.60 -9.27 11.11
N TRP A 355 33.47 -8.07 10.55
CA TRP A 355 34.39 -7.52 9.56
C TRP A 355 34.20 -6.00 9.40
N THR A 356 35.21 -5.37 8.80
CA THR A 356 35.19 -3.98 8.32
C THR A 356 35.81 -3.94 6.93
N TYR A 357 35.04 -3.54 5.93
CA TYR A 357 35.50 -3.24 4.57
C TYR A 357 35.88 -1.76 4.50
N GLN A 358 37.06 -1.45 3.97
CA GLN A 358 37.51 -0.07 3.73
C GLN A 358 37.51 0.23 2.24
N GLY A 359 36.88 1.34 1.85
CA GLY A 359 36.74 1.76 0.46
C GLY A 359 37.12 3.24 0.27
N PRO A 360 37.49 3.65 -0.96
CA PRO A 360 37.94 5.01 -1.23
C PRO A 360 36.81 6.04 -1.09
N ASN A 361 35.61 5.78 -1.60
CA ASN A 361 34.40 6.57 -1.37
C ASN A 361 33.14 5.75 -1.66
N ILE A 362 32.50 5.27 -0.60
CA ILE A 362 31.35 4.36 -0.67
C ILE A 362 30.06 5.18 -0.76
N MET A 363 29.23 4.92 -1.76
CA MET A 363 27.91 5.51 -1.84
C MET A 363 26.94 4.72 -0.95
N HIS A 364 26.91 5.01 0.34
CA HIS A 364 26.11 4.25 1.31
C HIS A 364 24.60 4.17 0.99
N VAL A 365 24.06 5.11 0.19
CA VAL A 365 22.67 5.14 -0.31
C VAL A 365 22.37 4.10 -1.40
N THR A 366 23.40 3.38 -1.84
CA THR A 366 23.33 2.27 -2.80
C THR A 366 23.53 0.91 -2.14
N ILE A 367 23.72 0.85 -0.81
CA ILE A 367 23.89 -0.45 -0.13
C ILE A 367 22.56 -1.21 -0.18
N THR A 368 22.62 -2.41 -0.74
CA THR A 368 21.52 -3.37 -0.80
C THR A 368 22.03 -4.77 -0.49
N ILE A 369 21.19 -5.64 0.07
CA ILE A 369 21.55 -7.02 0.44
C ILE A 369 20.53 -7.98 -0.16
N GLY A 370 21.02 -9.06 -0.77
CA GLY A 370 20.22 -10.13 -1.34
C GLY A 370 21.00 -11.44 -1.38
N ASP A 371 20.35 -12.56 -1.08
CA ASP A 371 20.94 -13.91 -1.10
C ASP A 371 22.31 -14.03 -0.39
N GLY A 372 22.43 -13.37 0.77
CA GLY A 372 23.64 -13.37 1.59
C GLY A 372 24.81 -12.56 0.99
N VAL A 373 24.54 -11.69 0.01
CA VAL A 373 25.53 -10.82 -0.64
C VAL A 373 25.12 -9.36 -0.46
N MET A 374 26.09 -8.53 -0.08
CA MET A 374 25.95 -7.08 -0.01
C MET A 374 26.51 -6.45 -1.28
N TYR A 375 25.72 -5.58 -1.90
CA TYR A 375 26.09 -4.84 -3.11
C TYR A 375 26.05 -3.33 -2.85
N PHE A 376 27.00 -2.60 -3.42
CA PHE A 376 27.04 -1.13 -3.36
C PHE A 376 27.91 -0.55 -4.48
N VAL A 377 27.85 0.76 -4.64
CA VAL A 377 28.63 1.53 -5.61
C VAL A 377 29.68 2.39 -4.88
N GLU A 378 30.90 2.38 -5.39
CA GLU A 378 31.96 3.32 -5.05
C GLU A 378 32.03 4.42 -6.11
N SER A 379 32.20 5.68 -5.69
CA SER A 379 32.15 6.83 -6.62
C SER A 379 33.42 7.01 -7.45
N THR A 380 34.39 6.09 -7.33
CA THR A 380 35.72 6.21 -7.96
C THR A 380 36.04 4.93 -8.72
N ILE A 381 36.54 5.08 -9.94
CA ILE A 381 37.19 4.01 -10.70
C ILE A 381 38.72 4.15 -10.59
N SER A 382 39.45 3.04 -10.72
CA SER A 382 40.90 3.09 -10.86
C SER A 382 41.30 3.72 -12.19
N ARG A 383 42.53 4.25 -12.25
CA ARG A 383 43.08 4.82 -13.47
C ARG A 383 43.20 3.77 -14.57
N GLU A 384 43.56 2.55 -14.19
CA GLU A 384 43.72 1.40 -15.07
C GLU A 384 42.38 0.96 -15.67
N GLU A 385 41.31 0.92 -14.87
CA GLU A 385 39.94 0.63 -15.35
C GLU A 385 39.45 1.71 -16.32
N ARG A 386 39.71 2.99 -15.98
CA ARG A 386 39.38 4.12 -16.87
C ARG A 386 40.14 4.02 -18.20
N GLU A 387 41.43 3.69 -18.14
CA GLU A 387 42.27 3.52 -19.33
C GLU A 387 41.88 2.28 -20.15
N ALA A 388 41.42 1.18 -19.51
CA ALA A 388 40.94 -0.03 -20.19
C ALA A 388 39.62 0.20 -20.93
N LEU A 389 38.64 0.87 -20.29
CA LEU A 389 37.39 1.31 -20.91
C LEU A 389 37.67 2.19 -22.14
N LEU A 390 38.48 3.24 -21.96
CA LEU A 390 38.84 4.14 -23.05
C LEU A 390 39.65 3.44 -24.18
N ARG A 391 40.30 2.30 -23.91
CA ARG A 391 41.11 1.56 -24.90
C ARG A 391 40.26 0.64 -25.77
N GLN A 392 39.26 -0.04 -25.22
CA GLN A 392 38.28 -0.80 -26.01
C GLN A 392 37.61 0.12 -27.04
N ASP A 393 37.13 1.29 -26.60
CA ASP A 393 36.37 2.19 -27.47
C ASP A 393 37.23 2.97 -28.49
N LYS A 394 38.48 3.30 -28.15
CA LYS A 394 39.44 3.89 -29.12
C LYS A 394 39.75 2.99 -30.31
N THR A 395 39.52 1.69 -30.19
CA THR A 395 39.71 0.73 -31.28
C THR A 395 38.52 0.79 -32.25
N GLU A 396 37.30 1.02 -31.75
CA GLU A 396 36.10 1.23 -32.56
C GLU A 396 36.08 2.62 -33.23
N LEU A 397 36.56 3.66 -32.52
CA LEU A 397 36.65 5.03 -33.04
C LEU A 397 37.51 5.14 -34.31
N LYS A 398 38.52 4.28 -34.46
CA LYS A 398 39.40 4.24 -35.65
C LYS A 398 38.69 3.81 -36.93
N ASN A 399 37.54 3.16 -36.81
CA ASN A 399 36.76 2.63 -37.93
C ASN A 399 35.58 3.54 -38.33
N LEU A 400 35.42 4.70 -37.69
CA LEU A 400 34.33 5.64 -37.94
C LEU A 400 34.79 6.86 -38.76
N PRO A 401 33.90 7.47 -39.57
CA PRO A 401 34.16 8.76 -40.21
C PRO A 401 34.54 9.85 -39.19
N PRO A 402 35.36 10.87 -39.55
CA PRO A 402 35.91 11.85 -38.61
C PRO A 402 34.88 12.57 -37.72
N GLU A 403 33.73 12.95 -38.27
CA GLU A 403 32.66 13.61 -37.51
C GLU A 403 31.94 12.65 -36.55
N GLU A 404 31.73 11.40 -36.93
CA GLU A 404 31.15 10.36 -36.07
C GLU A 404 32.12 9.93 -34.97
N ALA A 405 33.41 9.85 -35.29
CA ALA A 405 34.47 9.59 -34.32
C ALA A 405 34.55 10.72 -33.28
N LYS A 406 34.43 11.98 -33.70
CA LYS A 406 34.41 13.14 -32.78
C LYS A 406 33.17 13.11 -31.87
N LYS A 407 31.99 12.80 -32.42
CA LYS A 407 30.76 12.67 -31.63
C LYS A 407 30.84 11.54 -30.61
N LYS A 408 31.29 10.34 -31.01
CA LYS A 408 31.54 9.23 -30.06
C LYS A 408 32.60 9.61 -29.02
N GLU A 409 33.65 10.35 -29.40
CA GLU A 409 34.67 10.79 -28.43
C GLU A 409 34.09 11.76 -27.38
N GLU A 410 33.20 12.67 -27.79
CA GLU A 410 32.46 13.54 -26.87
C GLU A 410 31.51 12.76 -25.96
N GLU A 411 30.82 11.74 -26.48
CA GLU A 411 29.97 10.83 -25.70
C GLU A 411 30.79 10.05 -24.66
N LEU A 412 31.96 9.51 -25.04
CA LEU A 412 32.87 8.81 -24.12
C LEU A 412 33.37 9.70 -22.98
N LYS A 413 33.61 10.99 -23.26
CA LYS A 413 34.02 11.95 -22.23
C LYS A 413 32.90 12.28 -21.24
N ARG A 414 31.65 12.03 -21.61
CA ARG A 414 30.46 12.26 -20.76
C ARG A 414 30.07 11.06 -19.90
N LEU A 415 30.72 9.91 -20.08
CA LEU A 415 30.40 8.72 -19.30
C LEU A 415 30.60 8.95 -17.80
N ASP A 416 29.55 8.71 -17.01
CA ASP A 416 29.62 8.57 -15.55
C ASP A 416 29.91 7.11 -15.24
N VAL A 417 31.20 6.81 -15.03
CA VAL A 417 31.66 5.46 -14.72
C VAL A 417 32.00 5.36 -13.24
N ARG A 418 31.47 4.34 -12.58
CA ARG A 418 31.65 4.04 -11.15
C ARG A 418 32.02 2.58 -10.94
N THR A 419 32.28 2.16 -9.71
CA THR A 419 32.61 0.77 -9.41
C THR A 419 31.51 0.14 -8.58
N ALA A 420 30.84 -0.89 -9.10
CA ALA A 420 30.00 -1.76 -8.31
C ALA A 420 30.85 -2.82 -7.59
N VAL A 421 30.51 -3.11 -6.34
CA VAL A 421 31.21 -4.08 -5.49
C VAL A 421 30.19 -5.05 -4.89
N ALA A 422 30.55 -6.33 -4.85
CA ALA A 422 29.81 -7.36 -4.14
C ALA A 422 30.69 -7.98 -3.04
N LEU A 423 30.17 -8.00 -1.82
CA LEU A 423 30.78 -8.65 -0.66
C LEU A 423 29.88 -9.77 -0.18
N ASP A 424 30.46 -10.87 0.25
CA ASP A 424 29.75 -11.83 1.10
C ASP A 424 29.29 -11.10 2.38
N ALA A 425 27.98 -11.04 2.62
CA ALA A 425 27.43 -10.17 3.66
C ALA A 425 27.91 -10.60 5.06
N ARG A 426 28.09 -11.90 5.30
CA ARG A 426 28.51 -12.37 6.63
C ARG A 426 30.01 -12.25 6.87
N THR A 427 30.84 -12.43 5.85
CA THR A 427 32.32 -12.49 6.01
C THR A 427 33.05 -11.24 5.53
N GLY A 428 32.39 -10.37 4.75
CA GLY A 428 32.99 -9.16 4.17
C GLY A 428 33.98 -9.46 3.05
N LYS A 429 34.11 -10.72 2.61
CA LYS A 429 35.00 -11.11 1.52
C LYS A 429 34.44 -10.61 0.19
N GLU A 430 35.27 -9.90 -0.57
CA GLU A 430 34.92 -9.47 -1.92
C GLU A 430 34.67 -10.68 -2.82
N ARG A 431 33.50 -10.69 -3.48
CA ARG A 431 33.14 -11.67 -4.50
C ARG A 431 33.54 -11.17 -5.88
N TRP A 432 33.24 -9.91 -6.17
CA TRP A 432 33.65 -9.24 -7.38
C TRP A 432 33.61 -7.71 -7.21
N ARG A 433 34.34 -7.04 -8.10
CA ARG A 433 34.20 -5.60 -8.37
C ARG A 433 34.19 -5.35 -9.87
N LYS A 434 33.43 -4.35 -10.30
CA LYS A 434 33.22 -4.08 -11.72
C LYS A 434 33.02 -2.59 -11.97
N ALA A 435 33.76 -2.06 -12.94
CA ALA A 435 33.47 -0.75 -13.50
C ALA A 435 32.15 -0.79 -14.29
N ILE A 436 31.25 0.14 -13.98
CA ILE A 436 29.88 0.21 -14.53
C ILE A 436 29.60 1.60 -15.07
N ASP A 437 28.86 1.66 -16.17
CA ASP A 437 28.35 2.90 -16.75
C ASP A 437 26.97 3.21 -16.15
N VAL A 438 26.89 4.32 -15.42
CA VAL A 438 25.67 4.84 -14.80
C VAL A 438 25.27 6.19 -15.38
N THR A 439 25.74 6.50 -16.59
CA THR A 439 25.35 7.69 -17.33
C THR A 439 23.83 7.78 -17.43
N ASP A 440 23.31 8.98 -17.20
CA ASP A 440 21.88 9.31 -17.21
C ASP A 440 21.02 8.58 -16.16
N CYS A 441 21.63 7.86 -15.20
CA CYS A 441 20.91 7.33 -14.05
C CYS A 441 20.57 8.44 -13.03
N ILE A 442 21.38 9.49 -12.92
CA ILE A 442 21.21 10.58 -11.95
C ILE A 442 21.32 11.97 -12.60
N GLY A 443 20.82 12.99 -11.92
CA GLY A 443 20.99 14.39 -12.35
C GLY A 443 20.27 14.79 -13.65
N VAL A 444 19.39 13.92 -14.17
CA VAL A 444 18.62 14.18 -15.39
C VAL A 444 17.36 15.00 -15.09
N SER A 445 17.39 16.28 -15.48
CA SER A 445 16.33 17.29 -15.30
C SER A 445 15.92 17.50 -13.82
N ALA A 446 14.80 18.17 -13.59
CA ALA A 446 14.28 18.52 -12.28
C ALA A 446 14.00 17.27 -11.43
N GLY A 447 14.45 17.30 -10.18
CA GLY A 447 14.29 16.17 -9.26
C GLY A 447 15.20 14.99 -9.53
N GLY A 448 16.23 15.11 -10.39
CA GLY A 448 17.26 14.09 -10.53
C GLY A 448 17.90 13.77 -9.18
N GLY A 449 17.60 12.60 -8.63
CA GLY A 449 18.10 12.15 -7.32
C GLY A 449 19.48 11.52 -7.42
N ASN A 450 19.94 10.94 -6.31
CA ASN A 450 21.16 10.14 -6.28
C ASN A 450 20.93 8.69 -6.72
N LEU A 451 22.03 7.97 -6.95
CA LEU A 451 21.97 6.57 -7.34
C LEU A 451 21.30 5.75 -6.26
N THR A 452 20.56 4.74 -6.68
CA THR A 452 20.07 3.68 -5.81
C THR A 452 20.30 2.32 -6.45
N LEU A 453 20.36 1.31 -5.60
CA LEU A 453 20.55 -0.07 -5.98
C LEU A 453 19.43 -0.90 -5.35
N MET A 454 18.83 -1.79 -6.14
CA MET A 454 17.80 -2.71 -5.72
C MET A 454 18.19 -4.12 -6.16
N TYR A 455 17.91 -5.11 -5.33
CA TYR A 455 18.18 -6.52 -5.62
C TYR A 455 16.86 -7.28 -5.75
N ARG A 456 16.75 -8.16 -6.76
CA ARG A 456 15.70 -9.18 -6.84
C ARG A 456 16.14 -10.28 -7.81
N ASP A 457 15.93 -11.54 -7.45
CA ASP A 457 16.07 -12.72 -8.30
C ASP A 457 17.36 -12.73 -9.13
N ASP A 458 18.53 -12.62 -8.48
CA ASP A 458 19.86 -12.54 -9.12
C ASP A 458 20.12 -11.30 -10.01
N HIS A 459 19.27 -10.28 -9.97
CA HIS A 459 19.42 -9.03 -10.73
C HIS A 459 19.61 -7.81 -9.81
N LEU A 460 20.55 -6.93 -10.19
CA LEU A 460 20.79 -5.64 -9.53
C LEU A 460 20.33 -4.48 -10.41
N LEU A 461 19.24 -3.82 -10.03
CA LEU A 461 18.76 -2.62 -10.69
C LEU A 461 19.44 -1.37 -10.13
N ILE A 462 20.08 -0.62 -11.02
CA ILE A 462 20.71 0.68 -10.78
C ILE A 462 19.91 1.76 -11.50
N CYS A 463 19.50 2.78 -10.75
CA CYS A 463 18.76 3.90 -11.31
C CYS A 463 18.86 5.14 -10.39
N GLY A 464 18.21 6.23 -10.79
CA GLY A 464 18.05 7.41 -9.95
C GLY A 464 16.89 7.26 -8.98
N ALA A 465 17.13 7.54 -7.71
CA ALA A 465 16.07 7.73 -6.72
C ALA A 465 15.50 9.15 -6.87
N ASN A 466 14.87 9.41 -8.01
CA ASN A 466 14.40 10.73 -8.38
C ASN A 466 13.42 11.28 -7.34
N ALA A 467 13.68 12.54 -6.96
CA ALA A 467 13.03 13.24 -5.89
C ALA A 467 11.54 13.44 -6.16
N ASN A 468 10.83 13.78 -5.09
CA ASN A 468 9.40 14.02 -5.14
C ASN A 468 9.04 15.37 -5.78
N GLY A 469 8.37 15.36 -6.94
CA GLY A 469 7.79 16.55 -7.54
C GLY A 469 6.67 16.30 -8.55
N HIS A 470 5.95 17.38 -8.90
CA HIS A 470 4.80 17.36 -9.81
C HIS A 470 5.23 17.43 -11.28
N TYR A 471 5.94 16.41 -11.72
CA TYR A 471 6.72 16.49 -12.94
C TYR A 471 5.97 16.16 -14.25
N TRP A 472 4.64 16.17 -14.26
CA TRP A 472 3.90 15.88 -15.50
C TRP A 472 4.24 16.82 -16.65
N ARG A 473 4.55 18.09 -16.37
CA ARG A 473 4.94 19.03 -17.44
C ARG A 473 6.27 18.64 -18.06
N GLN A 474 7.26 18.32 -17.24
CA GLN A 474 8.60 17.89 -17.65
C GLN A 474 8.57 16.51 -18.33
N PHE A 475 7.74 15.60 -17.83
CA PHE A 475 7.52 14.29 -18.43
C PHE A 475 6.90 14.42 -19.83
N LEU A 476 5.81 15.19 -19.97
CA LEU A 476 5.13 15.38 -21.25
C LEU A 476 5.95 16.20 -22.26
N SER A 477 6.87 17.06 -21.80
CA SER A 477 7.82 17.78 -22.68
C SER A 477 8.99 16.90 -23.14
N GLY A 478 9.15 15.70 -22.59
CA GLY A 478 10.23 14.77 -22.93
C GLY A 478 11.55 15.02 -22.21
N GLU A 479 11.58 15.90 -21.19
CA GLU A 479 12.80 16.21 -20.43
C GLU A 479 13.38 15.01 -19.65
N PHE A 480 12.57 13.98 -19.45
CA PHE A 480 12.96 12.75 -18.73
C PHE A 480 13.34 11.61 -19.67
N SER A 481 13.28 11.81 -20.99
CA SER A 481 13.48 10.77 -22.00
C SER A 481 14.79 9.98 -21.81
N GLN A 482 15.84 10.63 -21.30
CA GLN A 482 17.16 10.03 -21.09
C GLN A 482 17.33 9.31 -19.74
N ARG A 483 16.36 9.40 -18.81
CA ARG A 483 16.49 8.77 -17.50
C ARG A 483 16.64 7.26 -17.66
N ARG A 484 17.80 6.74 -17.24
CA ARG A 484 18.21 5.36 -17.51
C ARG A 484 17.95 4.43 -16.34
N LEU A 485 17.64 3.18 -16.69
CA LEU A 485 17.69 1.99 -15.83
C LEU A 485 18.84 1.11 -16.33
N VAL A 486 19.64 0.57 -15.41
CA VAL A 486 20.73 -0.38 -15.71
C VAL A 486 20.56 -1.60 -14.83
N VAL A 487 20.66 -2.80 -15.40
CA VAL A 487 20.60 -4.04 -14.64
C VAL A 487 21.87 -4.85 -14.82
N LEU A 488 22.41 -5.33 -13.70
CA LEU A 488 23.60 -6.19 -13.65
C LEU A 488 23.25 -7.60 -13.17
N ASP A 489 24.01 -8.58 -13.63
CA ASP A 489 24.04 -9.93 -13.08
C ASP A 489 24.77 -9.90 -11.73
N THR A 490 24.16 -10.49 -10.71
CA THR A 490 24.70 -10.54 -9.35
C THR A 490 25.91 -11.46 -9.19
N LYS A 491 26.15 -12.38 -10.13
CA LYS A 491 27.24 -13.37 -10.08
C LYS A 491 28.61 -12.74 -10.33
N ASP A 492 28.69 -11.81 -11.28
CA ASP A 492 29.96 -11.23 -11.73
C ASP A 492 29.89 -9.72 -12.05
N GLY A 493 28.73 -9.09 -11.84
CA GLY A 493 28.53 -7.66 -12.07
C GLY A 493 28.40 -7.27 -13.54
N GLN A 494 28.27 -8.24 -14.47
CA GLN A 494 28.12 -7.91 -15.89
C GLN A 494 26.80 -7.23 -16.16
N LYS A 495 26.80 -6.23 -17.04
CA LYS A 495 25.58 -5.56 -17.47
C LYS A 495 24.74 -6.54 -18.30
N LEU A 496 23.53 -6.80 -17.83
CA LEU A 496 22.53 -7.59 -18.56
C LEU A 496 21.82 -6.71 -19.58
N TRP A 497 21.30 -5.56 -19.14
CA TRP A 497 20.64 -4.60 -20.02
C TRP A 497 20.69 -3.18 -19.45
N SER A 498 20.41 -2.21 -20.32
CA SER A 498 20.21 -0.81 -19.94
C SER A 498 19.16 -0.17 -20.84
N ARG A 499 18.33 0.71 -20.29
CA ARG A 499 17.21 1.33 -21.01
C ARG A 499 16.97 2.77 -20.58
N ASP A 500 16.83 3.65 -21.56
CA ASP A 500 16.26 4.99 -21.36
C ASP A 500 14.74 4.85 -21.19
N ALA A 501 14.28 5.01 -19.95
CA ALA A 501 12.96 4.55 -19.52
C ALA A 501 11.95 5.69 -19.31
N ASN A 502 12.35 6.96 -19.47
CA ASN A 502 11.46 8.13 -19.36
C ASN A 502 10.53 8.10 -18.14
N TYR A 503 11.10 7.96 -16.93
CA TYR A 503 10.34 7.75 -15.70
C TYR A 503 10.42 8.94 -14.73
N MET A 504 9.36 9.17 -13.95
CA MET A 504 9.24 10.38 -13.12
C MET A 504 9.85 10.28 -11.72
N ASN A 505 9.70 9.15 -11.04
CA ASN A 505 10.05 8.97 -9.62
C ASN A 505 10.87 7.69 -9.41
N ARG A 506 11.43 7.51 -8.21
CA ARG A 506 12.13 6.27 -7.84
C ARG A 506 11.31 5.02 -8.25
N PRO A 507 11.88 4.10 -9.05
CA PRO A 507 11.23 2.84 -9.41
C PRO A 507 11.00 1.90 -8.22
N THR A 508 10.14 0.91 -8.42
CA THR A 508 9.79 -0.16 -7.46
C THR A 508 9.87 -1.50 -8.17
N ILE A 509 10.35 -2.55 -7.49
CA ILE A 509 10.36 -3.92 -8.05
C ILE A 509 9.24 -4.71 -7.38
N VAL A 510 8.25 -5.14 -8.18
CA VAL A 510 7.13 -5.99 -7.76
C VAL A 510 7.30 -7.33 -8.46
N ASP A 511 7.74 -8.35 -7.73
CA ASP A 511 8.12 -9.65 -8.31
C ASP A 511 9.14 -9.47 -9.45
N ASP A 512 8.76 -9.79 -10.70
CA ASP A 512 9.58 -9.64 -11.91
C ASP A 512 9.40 -8.28 -12.62
N MET A 513 8.55 -7.40 -12.10
CA MET A 513 8.14 -6.15 -12.73
C MET A 513 8.85 -4.94 -12.10
N VAL A 514 9.56 -4.17 -12.92
CA VAL A 514 10.09 -2.85 -12.57
C VAL A 514 9.04 -1.78 -12.89
N VAL A 515 8.35 -1.27 -11.87
CA VAL A 515 7.43 -0.15 -11.97
C VAL A 515 8.23 1.15 -11.99
N ALA A 516 8.34 1.76 -13.18
CA ALA A 516 9.06 3.01 -13.42
C ALA A 516 8.07 4.04 -13.99
N GLU A 517 7.35 4.71 -13.09
CA GLU A 517 6.16 5.51 -13.41
C GLU A 517 6.35 6.47 -14.59
N PRO A 518 5.42 6.47 -15.57
CA PRO A 518 4.13 5.75 -15.58
C PRO A 518 4.17 4.33 -16.19
N TRP A 519 5.36 3.79 -16.45
CA TRP A 519 5.57 2.55 -17.18
C TRP A 519 5.87 1.35 -16.26
N ALA A 520 5.91 0.17 -16.87
CA ALA A 520 6.49 -1.02 -16.28
C ALA A 520 7.39 -1.77 -17.28
N PHE A 521 8.45 -2.40 -16.78
CA PHE A 521 9.41 -3.19 -17.56
C PHE A 521 9.68 -4.53 -16.88
N GLU A 522 10.01 -5.55 -17.67
CA GLU A 522 10.52 -6.82 -17.16
C GLU A 522 11.91 -6.63 -16.54
N LEU A 523 12.11 -7.10 -15.31
CA LEU A 523 13.40 -7.04 -14.62
C LEU A 523 14.49 -7.80 -15.38
N HIS A 524 14.14 -8.94 -15.98
CA HIS A 524 15.08 -9.85 -16.61
C HIS A 524 15.56 -9.38 -17.99
N SER A 525 14.69 -8.74 -18.77
CA SER A 525 14.97 -8.38 -20.17
C SER A 525 15.00 -6.88 -20.45
N GLY A 526 14.38 -6.06 -19.61
CA GLY A 526 14.19 -4.63 -19.86
C GLY A 526 13.10 -4.31 -20.90
N GLU A 527 12.36 -5.32 -21.36
CA GLU A 527 11.24 -5.13 -22.29
C GLU A 527 10.05 -4.45 -21.59
N PRO A 528 9.28 -3.58 -22.28
CA PRO A 528 8.07 -3.00 -21.71
C PRO A 528 7.06 -4.08 -21.38
N ARG A 529 6.53 -4.06 -20.14
CA ARG A 529 5.42 -4.95 -19.77
C ARG A 529 4.22 -4.59 -20.65
N LYS A 530 3.61 -5.59 -21.26
CA LYS A 530 2.43 -5.41 -22.12
C LYS A 530 1.15 -5.68 -21.34
N ARG A 531 0.06 -5.10 -21.84
CA ARG A 531 -1.30 -5.35 -21.39
C ARG A 531 -2.22 -5.38 -22.60
N GLN A 532 -3.19 -6.29 -22.59
CA GLN A 532 -4.24 -6.27 -23.58
C GLN A 532 -5.11 -5.01 -23.43
N ASN A 533 -5.23 -4.23 -24.50
CA ASN A 533 -6.09 -3.06 -24.51
C ASN A 533 -7.56 -3.51 -24.36
N PRO A 534 -8.29 -3.08 -23.32
CA PRO A 534 -9.65 -3.54 -23.05
C PRO A 534 -10.67 -3.12 -24.12
N LEU A 535 -10.35 -2.11 -24.94
CA LEU A 535 -11.23 -1.62 -26.00
C LEU A 535 -11.02 -2.37 -27.31
N THR A 536 -9.76 -2.48 -27.75
CA THR A 536 -9.43 -3.02 -29.08
C THR A 536 -8.99 -4.49 -29.07
N GLY A 537 -8.57 -4.99 -27.91
CA GLY A 537 -7.98 -6.32 -27.75
C GLY A 537 -6.54 -6.43 -28.24
N VAL A 538 -5.96 -5.36 -28.77
CA VAL A 538 -4.55 -5.29 -29.22
C VAL A 538 -3.64 -5.09 -28.02
N GLU A 539 -2.48 -5.73 -28.00
CA GLU A 539 -1.50 -5.49 -26.93
C GLU A 539 -0.93 -4.07 -27.02
N SER A 540 -0.85 -3.41 -25.86
CA SER A 540 -0.22 -2.10 -25.69
C SER A 540 0.71 -2.13 -24.49
N ASP A 541 1.53 -1.10 -24.33
CA ASP A 541 2.32 -0.96 -23.10
C ASP A 541 1.40 -0.87 -21.88
N TRP A 542 1.80 -1.55 -20.81
CA TRP A 542 1.17 -1.38 -19.50
C TRP A 542 1.51 0.03 -18.98
N GLN A 543 0.49 0.74 -18.53
CA GLN A 543 0.64 2.06 -17.93
C GLN A 543 -0.40 2.29 -16.84
N PHE A 544 -0.08 3.19 -15.92
CA PHE A 544 -1.02 3.69 -14.93
C PHE A 544 -0.88 5.20 -14.73
N SER A 545 -1.94 5.84 -14.23
CA SER A 545 -1.91 7.26 -13.85
C SER A 545 -2.00 7.39 -12.34
N ARG A 546 -1.36 8.44 -11.79
CA ARG A 546 -1.63 8.97 -10.45
C ARG A 546 -2.33 10.33 -10.58
N PRO A 547 -3.67 10.38 -10.75
CA PRO A 547 -4.40 11.63 -10.92
C PRO A 547 -4.16 12.64 -9.78
N GLY A 548 -4.29 13.91 -10.10
CA GLY A 548 -4.21 14.99 -9.11
C GLY A 548 -2.79 15.29 -8.63
N HIS A 549 -2.64 15.54 -7.32
CA HIS A 549 -1.39 15.97 -6.69
C HIS A 549 -0.62 14.76 -6.17
N HIS A 550 0.33 14.27 -6.95
CA HIS A 550 1.08 13.04 -6.68
C HIS A 550 2.48 13.37 -6.17
N CYS A 551 2.88 12.69 -5.11
CA CYS A 551 4.19 12.78 -4.47
C CYS A 551 4.62 11.40 -3.98
N GLY A 552 5.91 11.27 -3.66
CA GLY A 552 6.44 10.09 -3.00
C GLY A 552 6.58 8.88 -3.92
N VAL A 553 7.15 7.83 -3.35
CA VAL A 553 7.47 6.57 -4.04
C VAL A 553 6.25 5.66 -4.05
N VAL A 554 6.15 4.79 -5.05
CA VAL A 554 5.19 3.69 -5.04
C VAL A 554 5.66 2.65 -4.03
N THR A 555 4.80 2.23 -3.11
CA THR A 555 5.02 1.04 -2.30
C THR A 555 4.12 -0.07 -2.80
N ALA A 556 4.52 -1.33 -2.63
CA ALA A 556 3.79 -2.43 -3.26
C ALA A 556 3.77 -3.72 -2.45
N THR A 557 2.85 -4.57 -2.87
CA THR A 557 2.70 -5.99 -2.55
C THR A 557 2.57 -6.76 -3.86
N PRO A 558 2.57 -8.10 -3.86
CA PRO A 558 2.21 -8.86 -5.06
C PRO A 558 0.88 -8.45 -5.69
N ASN A 559 -0.06 -7.94 -4.89
CA ASN A 559 -1.43 -7.67 -5.34
C ASN A 559 -1.76 -6.21 -5.60
N MET A 560 -1.09 -5.27 -4.93
CA MET A 560 -1.49 -3.85 -4.93
C MET A 560 -0.30 -2.91 -4.83
N MET A 561 -0.45 -1.73 -5.43
CA MET A 561 0.44 -0.58 -5.28
C MET A 561 -0.25 0.53 -4.47
N PHE A 562 0.53 1.28 -3.69
CA PHE A 562 0.09 2.41 -2.88
C PHE A 562 0.94 3.64 -3.17
N PHE A 563 0.29 4.79 -3.24
CA PHE A 563 0.96 6.04 -3.57
C PHE A 563 0.04 7.24 -3.28
N ARG A 564 0.61 8.44 -3.32
CA ARG A 564 -0.20 9.65 -3.23
C ARG A 564 -0.77 10.03 -4.59
N SER A 565 -2.07 10.32 -4.61
CA SER A 565 -2.81 10.78 -5.79
C SER A 565 -3.86 11.80 -5.34
N GLY A 566 -3.41 12.97 -4.87
CA GLY A 566 -4.22 13.92 -4.10
C GLY A 566 -4.43 13.45 -2.67
N PHE A 567 -5.12 12.31 -2.52
CA PHE A 567 -5.38 11.59 -1.27
C PHE A 567 -4.55 10.29 -1.18
N ILE A 568 -4.93 9.38 -0.28
CA ILE A 568 -4.51 7.97 -0.34
C ILE A 568 -4.97 7.40 -1.69
N GLY A 569 -4.02 6.99 -2.51
CA GLY A 569 -4.25 6.30 -3.78
C GLY A 569 -3.73 4.87 -3.71
N TYR A 570 -4.46 3.96 -4.33
CA TYR A 570 -4.01 2.57 -4.49
C TYR A 570 -4.46 2.00 -5.82
N TYR A 571 -3.71 1.03 -6.31
CA TYR A 571 -3.96 0.35 -7.58
C TYR A 571 -3.98 -1.16 -7.32
N ASP A 572 -5.07 -1.80 -7.71
CA ASP A 572 -5.21 -3.25 -7.65
C ASP A 572 -4.64 -3.85 -8.92
N LEU A 573 -3.52 -4.57 -8.81
CA LEU A 573 -2.80 -5.15 -9.96
C LEU A 573 -3.58 -6.30 -10.60
N TYR A 574 -4.44 -6.99 -9.84
CA TYR A 574 -5.26 -8.08 -10.37
C TYR A 574 -6.52 -7.55 -11.06
N ALA A 575 -7.27 -6.68 -10.37
CA ALA A 575 -8.51 -6.15 -10.93
C ALA A 575 -8.27 -5.12 -12.03
N ASP A 576 -7.06 -4.54 -12.12
CA ASP A 576 -6.62 -3.63 -13.17
C ASP A 576 -7.73 -2.66 -13.63
N SER A 577 -8.35 -2.00 -12.66
CA SER A 577 -9.52 -1.12 -12.85
C SER A 577 -9.14 0.36 -12.73
N GLY A 578 -7.85 0.67 -12.69
CA GLY A 578 -7.34 2.01 -12.52
C GLY A 578 -7.07 2.39 -11.06
N THR A 579 -6.64 3.63 -10.88
CA THR A 579 -6.26 4.18 -9.56
C THR A 579 -7.50 4.49 -8.73
N LYS A 580 -7.60 3.87 -7.55
CA LYS A 580 -8.66 4.06 -6.56
C LYS A 580 -8.20 5.09 -5.52
N HIS A 581 -9.16 5.81 -4.92
CA HIS A 581 -8.88 6.85 -3.91
C HIS A 581 -9.62 6.59 -2.61
N PHE A 582 -8.94 6.81 -1.50
CA PHE A 582 -9.55 7.02 -0.19
C PHE A 582 -9.38 8.49 0.20
N SER A 583 -10.46 9.25 0.05
CA SER A 583 -10.49 10.71 0.20
C SER A 583 -10.44 11.19 1.65
N GLY A 584 -10.13 12.47 1.84
CA GLY A 584 -10.18 13.14 3.15
C GLY A 584 -8.86 13.13 3.95
N GLN A 585 -7.92 12.25 3.60
CA GLN A 585 -6.58 12.20 4.20
C GLN A 585 -5.50 12.32 3.13
N ARG A 586 -4.36 12.90 3.53
CA ARG A 586 -3.19 13.10 2.68
C ARG A 586 -2.05 12.18 3.09
N LEU A 587 -1.45 11.48 2.12
CA LEU A 587 -0.16 10.80 2.30
C LEU A 587 1.00 11.78 2.45
N GLY A 588 2.04 11.31 3.14
CA GLY A 588 3.35 11.93 3.19
C GLY A 588 3.98 12.20 1.82
N CYS A 589 5.08 12.95 1.82
CA CYS A 589 5.80 13.36 0.61
C CYS A 589 6.85 12.33 0.14
N TRP A 590 7.03 11.22 0.85
CA TRP A 590 7.97 10.15 0.51
C TRP A 590 7.33 8.77 0.75
N VAL A 591 8.04 7.80 1.34
CA VAL A 591 7.48 6.51 1.76
C VAL A 591 6.60 6.71 3.00
N ASN A 592 5.31 6.34 2.93
CA ASN A 592 4.38 6.56 4.04
C ASN A 592 3.29 5.49 4.17
N ALA A 593 2.60 5.14 3.08
CA ALA A 593 1.69 4.00 3.09
C ALA A 593 2.50 2.71 2.95
N ILE A 594 2.60 1.93 4.02
CA ILE A 594 3.43 0.71 4.05
C ILE A 594 2.54 -0.53 4.21
N PRO A 595 2.56 -1.47 3.25
CA PRO A 595 1.92 -2.77 3.42
C PRO A 595 2.76 -3.66 4.34
N SER A 596 2.15 -4.19 5.40
CA SER A 596 2.79 -5.07 6.38
C SER A 596 1.75 -5.67 7.33
N ASN A 597 2.04 -6.80 7.97
CA ASN A 597 1.15 -7.43 8.95
C ASN A 597 -0.27 -7.74 8.39
N GLY A 598 -0.43 -7.86 7.07
CA GLY A 598 -1.73 -8.03 6.42
C GLY A 598 -2.57 -6.76 6.35
N LEU A 599 -1.95 -5.60 6.60
CA LEU A 599 -2.56 -4.28 6.69
C LEU A 599 -1.83 -3.29 5.79
N VAL A 600 -2.46 -2.13 5.55
CA VAL A 600 -1.78 -0.94 5.01
C VAL A 600 -1.72 0.10 6.12
N VAL A 601 -0.53 0.32 6.67
CA VAL A 601 -0.31 1.26 7.77
C VAL A 601 0.07 2.62 7.18
N ILE A 602 -0.67 3.67 7.53
CA ILE A 602 -0.48 5.03 7.00
C ILE A 602 -0.40 6.00 8.17
N PRO A 603 0.78 6.15 8.80
CA PRO A 603 0.96 7.11 9.89
C PRO A 603 0.77 8.55 9.43
N GLU A 604 0.34 9.40 10.37
CA GLU A 604 0.20 10.83 10.15
C GLU A 604 1.51 11.43 9.59
N ALA A 605 1.43 12.16 8.48
CA ALA A 605 2.59 12.75 7.82
C ALA A 605 2.31 14.15 7.25
N SER A 606 1.30 14.84 7.78
CA SER A 606 0.88 16.18 7.34
C SER A 606 1.38 17.30 8.26
N ALA A 607 2.06 16.98 9.36
CA ALA A 607 2.68 17.97 10.25
C ALA A 607 3.39 19.11 9.49
N GLY A 608 3.09 20.34 9.89
CA GLY A 608 3.53 21.57 9.23
C GLY A 608 2.67 22.02 8.03
N CYS A 609 1.56 21.35 7.70
CA CYS A 609 0.60 21.79 6.66
C CYS A 609 -0.45 22.74 7.22
N VAL A 610 -0.83 23.73 6.40
CA VAL A 610 -2.17 24.34 6.42
C VAL A 610 -2.82 23.92 5.10
N CYS A 611 -3.63 22.87 5.11
CA CYS A 611 -4.24 22.30 3.90
C CYS A 611 -5.72 22.00 4.11
N LEU A 612 -6.45 21.80 3.01
CA LEU A 612 -7.89 21.47 3.00
C LEU A 612 -8.21 20.03 3.45
N PHE A 613 -7.24 19.28 3.99
CA PHE A 613 -7.47 17.92 4.47
C PHE A 613 -7.82 17.98 5.95
N SER A 614 -9.05 17.56 6.30
CA SER A 614 -9.59 17.65 7.65
C SER A 614 -9.12 16.55 8.59
N ILE A 615 -8.53 15.48 8.08
CA ILE A 615 -8.10 14.31 8.86
C ILE A 615 -6.57 14.32 9.03
N THR A 616 -6.12 14.63 10.25
CA THR A 616 -4.71 14.63 10.67
C THR A 616 -4.46 13.54 11.72
N SER A 617 -4.61 12.29 11.29
CA SER A 617 -4.40 11.12 12.14
C SER A 617 -3.64 10.04 11.37
N THR A 618 -3.22 9.00 12.08
CA THR A 618 -2.88 7.72 11.47
C THR A 618 -4.15 7.03 11.00
N VAL A 619 -4.08 6.31 9.88
CA VAL A 619 -5.14 5.43 9.37
C VAL A 619 -4.50 4.09 9.03
N VAL A 620 -5.17 3.01 9.44
CA VAL A 620 -4.78 1.65 9.07
C VAL A 620 -5.92 0.99 8.32
N LEU A 621 -5.60 0.43 7.16
CA LEU A 621 -6.56 -0.26 6.31
C LEU A 621 -6.37 -1.78 6.38
N GLU A 622 -7.47 -2.51 6.38
CA GLU A 622 -7.52 -3.97 6.24
C GLU A 622 -8.22 -4.37 4.92
N PRO A 623 -7.88 -5.52 4.34
CA PRO A 623 -8.70 -6.14 3.30
C PRO A 623 -10.10 -6.50 3.82
N ARG A 624 -11.13 -6.20 3.02
CA ARG A 624 -12.55 -6.41 3.33
C ARG A 624 -13.27 -7.05 2.15
N GLU A 625 -13.41 -8.37 2.17
CA GLU A 625 -14.12 -9.12 1.13
C GLU A 625 -15.63 -8.81 1.08
N ASP A 626 -16.19 -8.36 2.21
CA ASP A 626 -17.58 -7.95 2.36
C ASP A 626 -17.89 -6.55 1.80
N ARG A 627 -16.87 -5.78 1.42
CA ARG A 627 -17.01 -4.40 0.94
C ARG A 627 -17.04 -4.34 -0.58
N SER A 628 -17.93 -3.51 -1.13
CA SER A 628 -17.92 -3.23 -2.57
C SER A 628 -16.56 -2.69 -3.03
N PRO A 629 -15.99 -3.25 -4.12
CA PRO A 629 -14.81 -2.69 -4.76
C PRO A 629 -14.92 -1.19 -5.00
N ALA A 630 -13.88 -0.46 -4.58
CA ALA A 630 -13.80 0.97 -4.81
C ALA A 630 -13.66 1.30 -6.29
N TRP A 631 -14.20 2.46 -6.66
CA TRP A 631 -14.14 3.03 -8.00
C TRP A 631 -12.75 3.53 -8.33
N GLY A 632 -12.30 3.28 -9.56
CA GLY A 632 -10.99 3.66 -10.08
C GLY A 632 -11.05 4.76 -11.15
N ILE A 633 -9.88 5.24 -11.55
CA ILE A 633 -9.68 6.04 -12.75
C ILE A 633 -8.69 5.30 -13.64
N TYR A 634 -9.19 4.72 -14.72
CA TYR A 634 -8.40 3.89 -15.64
C TYR A 634 -7.57 4.73 -16.61
N SER A 635 -6.37 4.21 -16.92
CA SER A 635 -5.40 4.79 -17.85
C SER A 635 -5.17 3.81 -19.00
N LEU A 636 -5.26 4.30 -20.24
CA LEU A 636 -5.23 3.47 -21.43
C LEU A 636 -4.10 3.91 -22.37
N ALA A 637 -3.31 2.94 -22.84
CA ALA A 637 -2.27 3.11 -23.85
C ALA A 637 -2.71 2.53 -25.20
N GLY A 638 -2.11 3.01 -26.28
CA GLY A 638 -2.27 2.44 -27.62
C GLY A 638 -3.57 2.83 -28.33
N PRO A 639 -3.93 2.10 -29.41
CA PRO A 639 -5.09 2.44 -30.23
C PRO A 639 -6.39 2.24 -29.47
N ILE A 640 -7.34 3.15 -29.68
CA ILE A 640 -8.68 3.11 -29.07
C ILE A 640 -9.77 2.68 -30.06
N THR A 641 -9.42 2.58 -31.35
CA THR A 641 -10.23 2.05 -32.44
C THR A 641 -9.41 1.05 -33.27
N PRO A 642 -10.05 0.10 -33.99
CA PRO A 642 -11.49 -0.18 -33.92
C PRO A 642 -11.81 -0.84 -32.57
N VAL A 643 -12.90 -0.40 -31.95
CA VAL A 643 -13.37 -0.98 -30.70
C VAL A 643 -13.84 -2.40 -30.97
N ARG A 644 -13.28 -3.36 -30.24
CA ARG A 644 -13.77 -4.74 -30.15
C ARG A 644 -14.85 -4.85 -29.08
N ARG A 645 -14.63 -4.24 -27.91
CA ARG A 645 -15.60 -4.23 -26.80
C ARG A 645 -15.51 -2.90 -26.05
N LEU A 646 -16.64 -2.32 -25.67
CA LEU A 646 -16.68 -1.15 -24.80
C LEU A 646 -17.90 -1.24 -23.90
N ALA A 647 -17.73 -0.96 -22.61
CA ALA A 647 -18.80 -0.88 -21.63
C ALA A 647 -18.75 0.47 -20.92
N VAL A 648 -19.88 1.19 -20.91
CA VAL A 648 -20.00 2.52 -20.30
C VAL A 648 -21.11 2.50 -19.26
N ASN A 649 -20.80 2.95 -18.04
CA ASN A 649 -21.76 3.09 -16.95
C ASN A 649 -22.06 4.57 -16.69
N PHE A 650 -23.30 4.98 -16.96
CA PHE A 650 -23.72 6.36 -16.86
C PHE A 650 -24.02 6.76 -15.42
N GLY A 651 -23.48 7.89 -14.99
CA GLY A 651 -23.59 8.43 -13.64
C GLY A 651 -22.71 7.75 -12.60
N ALA A 652 -21.99 6.68 -12.95
CA ALA A 652 -21.13 5.97 -12.02
C ALA A 652 -20.02 6.86 -11.42
N PRO A 653 -19.62 6.65 -10.15
CA PRO A 653 -18.57 7.46 -9.52
C PRO A 653 -17.17 7.28 -10.12
N GLY A 654 -16.92 6.19 -10.84
CA GLY A 654 -15.65 5.89 -11.50
C GLY A 654 -15.65 4.55 -12.22
N ASP A 655 -14.48 4.11 -12.64
CA ASP A 655 -14.26 2.89 -13.43
C ASP A 655 -14.21 1.65 -12.54
N ARG A 656 -14.75 0.54 -13.03
CA ARG A 656 -14.75 -0.73 -12.27
C ARG A 656 -14.87 -1.93 -13.20
N ARG A 657 -14.13 -3.00 -12.89
CA ARG A 657 -14.35 -4.31 -13.54
C ARG A 657 -15.44 -5.10 -12.85
N ASP A 658 -16.23 -5.81 -13.65
CA ASP A 658 -17.19 -6.79 -13.13
C ASP A 658 -16.58 -8.20 -13.00
N SER A 659 -17.38 -9.14 -12.50
CA SER A 659 -17.00 -10.54 -12.32
C SER A 659 -16.75 -11.31 -13.63
N PHE A 660 -17.02 -10.70 -14.79
CA PHE A 660 -16.80 -11.25 -16.12
C PHE A 660 -15.62 -10.57 -16.84
N ASP A 661 -14.77 -9.87 -16.08
CA ASP A 661 -13.60 -9.12 -16.55
C ASP A 661 -13.92 -8.02 -17.58
N ARG A 662 -15.14 -7.46 -17.52
CA ARG A 662 -15.50 -6.29 -18.33
C ARG A 662 -15.18 -5.02 -17.57
N LEU A 663 -14.33 -4.17 -18.16
CA LEU A 663 -14.06 -2.83 -17.67
C LEU A 663 -15.21 -1.89 -18.03
N TRP A 664 -15.97 -1.47 -17.02
CA TRP A 664 -17.01 -0.45 -17.16
C TRP A 664 -16.40 0.92 -16.91
N LEU A 665 -16.45 1.77 -17.94
CA LEU A 665 -15.98 3.15 -17.86
C LEU A 665 -17.10 4.07 -17.40
N ALA A 666 -16.85 4.87 -16.38
CA ALA A 666 -17.83 5.86 -15.91
C ALA A 666 -18.01 6.99 -16.92
N TYR A 667 -19.26 7.44 -17.10
CA TYR A 667 -19.58 8.69 -17.79
C TYR A 667 -20.63 9.53 -17.03
N PRO A 668 -20.42 10.84 -16.78
CA PRO A 668 -19.23 11.63 -17.11
C PRO A 668 -17.97 11.05 -16.48
N ARG A 669 -16.83 11.19 -17.17
CA ARG A 669 -15.54 10.78 -16.61
C ARG A 669 -15.32 11.54 -15.30
N PRO A 670 -14.84 10.89 -14.21
CA PRO A 670 -14.28 11.61 -13.07
C PRO A 670 -13.23 12.61 -13.57
N THR A 671 -13.12 13.79 -12.94
CA THR A 671 -12.30 14.91 -13.44
C THR A 671 -10.85 14.50 -13.71
N ALA A 672 -10.60 14.06 -14.95
CA ALA A 672 -9.29 13.75 -15.47
C ALA A 672 -8.64 15.07 -15.90
N VAL A 673 -7.41 15.32 -15.44
CA VAL A 673 -6.64 16.50 -15.85
C VAL A 673 -5.90 16.28 -17.19
N GLY A 674 -6.26 15.21 -17.91
CA GLY A 674 -5.78 14.91 -19.27
C GLY A 674 -4.29 14.61 -19.34
N ARG A 675 -3.74 13.89 -18.34
CA ARG A 675 -2.30 13.57 -18.29
C ARG A 675 -2.02 12.20 -18.89
N MET A 676 -2.71 11.18 -18.37
CA MET A 676 -2.62 9.79 -18.82
C MET A 676 -3.95 9.04 -18.67
N GLU A 677 -4.95 9.67 -18.05
CA GLU A 677 -6.28 9.07 -17.87
C GLU A 677 -6.97 8.91 -19.22
N PHE A 678 -7.70 7.81 -19.41
CA PHE A 678 -8.46 7.62 -20.63
C PHE A 678 -9.61 8.64 -20.71
N VAL A 679 -9.70 9.34 -21.84
CA VAL A 679 -10.77 10.29 -22.16
C VAL A 679 -11.41 9.87 -23.48
N PHE A 680 -12.73 9.81 -23.49
CA PHE A 680 -13.52 9.57 -24.69
C PHE A 680 -14.71 10.54 -24.70
N ASP A 681 -15.03 11.07 -25.89
CA ASP A 681 -16.09 12.04 -26.08
C ASP A 681 -17.38 11.34 -26.52
N VAL A 682 -18.36 11.28 -25.62
CA VAL A 682 -19.68 10.70 -25.93
C VAL A 682 -20.74 11.70 -26.35
N LYS A 683 -20.42 12.99 -26.41
CA LYS A 683 -21.31 14.07 -26.89
C LYS A 683 -22.78 13.94 -26.42
N PRO A 684 -23.03 13.88 -25.10
CA PRO A 684 -24.37 13.63 -24.57
C PRO A 684 -25.28 14.83 -24.84
N GLN A 685 -26.54 14.56 -25.13
CA GLN A 685 -27.61 15.56 -25.20
C GLN A 685 -28.66 15.19 -24.16
N LEU A 686 -28.72 15.99 -23.10
CA LEU A 686 -29.72 15.85 -22.04
C LEU A 686 -30.94 16.74 -22.36
N ALA A 687 -32.14 16.19 -22.13
CA ALA A 687 -33.38 16.95 -22.07
C ALA A 687 -33.35 17.97 -20.92
N ALA A 688 -34.26 18.95 -20.95
CA ALA A 688 -34.46 19.86 -19.81
C ALA A 688 -34.81 19.05 -18.54
N GLY A 689 -34.07 19.28 -17.46
CA GLY A 689 -34.19 18.51 -16.20
C GLY A 689 -33.45 17.18 -16.18
N GLY A 690 -32.79 16.79 -17.29
CA GLY A 690 -31.93 15.62 -17.35
C GLY A 690 -30.68 15.77 -16.47
N LYS A 691 -30.24 14.66 -15.88
CA LYS A 691 -29.11 14.61 -14.93
C LYS A 691 -28.52 13.22 -14.83
N TYR A 692 -27.27 13.16 -14.38
CA TYR A 692 -26.64 11.93 -13.91
C TYR A 692 -26.85 11.78 -12.41
N ALA A 693 -27.07 10.55 -11.95
CA ALA A 693 -27.22 10.24 -10.53
C ALA A 693 -26.61 8.88 -10.21
N ALA A 694 -26.12 8.73 -8.98
CA ALA A 694 -25.66 7.47 -8.41
C ALA A 694 -26.14 7.32 -6.97
N GLN A 695 -26.37 6.08 -6.56
CA GLN A 695 -26.61 5.65 -5.20
C GLN A 695 -25.44 4.77 -4.75
N ASN A 696 -25.24 4.61 -3.44
CA ASN A 696 -24.24 3.66 -2.94
C ASN A 696 -24.73 2.23 -3.26
N ASP A 697 -23.93 1.48 -4.01
CA ASP A 697 -24.23 0.12 -4.45
C ASP A 697 -24.30 -0.90 -3.30
N GLU A 698 -23.71 -0.60 -2.14
CA GLU A 698 -23.87 -1.42 -0.92
C GLU A 698 -25.27 -1.27 -0.30
N SER A 699 -25.99 -0.18 -0.63
CA SER A 699 -27.33 0.12 -0.12
C SER A 699 -28.43 0.03 -1.18
N ALA A 700 -28.05 0.01 -2.46
CA ALA A 700 -28.97 -0.06 -3.58
C ALA A 700 -29.34 -1.52 -3.85
N GLU A 701 -30.55 -1.92 -3.47
CA GLU A 701 -31.08 -3.24 -3.81
C GLU A 701 -31.61 -3.24 -5.25
N ILE A 702 -30.85 -3.83 -6.19
CA ILE A 702 -31.30 -4.04 -7.57
C ILE A 702 -31.48 -5.54 -7.82
N ALA A 703 -32.69 -5.96 -8.21
CA ALA A 703 -32.98 -7.35 -8.53
C ALA A 703 -32.86 -7.65 -10.04
N GLY A 704 -32.62 -8.91 -10.39
CA GLY A 704 -32.64 -9.40 -11.77
C GLY A 704 -31.39 -9.10 -12.59
N ALA A 705 -30.24 -8.84 -11.95
CA ALA A 705 -28.97 -8.59 -12.62
C ALA A 705 -27.83 -9.46 -12.05
N ASP A 706 -26.96 -9.96 -12.92
CA ASP A 706 -25.71 -10.62 -12.52
C ASP A 706 -24.66 -9.62 -12.00
N VAL A 707 -24.77 -8.36 -12.42
CA VAL A 707 -23.89 -7.27 -12.01
C VAL A 707 -24.74 -6.08 -11.50
N PRO A 708 -25.35 -6.17 -10.30
CA PRO A 708 -26.35 -5.19 -9.85
C PRO A 708 -25.84 -3.75 -9.77
N TRP A 709 -24.56 -3.54 -9.44
CA TRP A 709 -24.00 -2.22 -9.24
C TRP A 709 -23.98 -1.35 -10.50
N ILE A 710 -24.06 -1.92 -11.71
CA ILE A 710 -24.15 -1.11 -12.96
C ILE A 710 -25.46 -0.33 -13.05
N TYR A 711 -26.48 -0.75 -12.30
CA TYR A 711 -27.81 -0.13 -12.24
C TYR A 711 -27.96 0.82 -11.04
N ALA A 712 -26.96 0.89 -10.15
CA ALA A 712 -26.94 1.85 -9.03
C ALA A 712 -26.66 3.29 -9.48
N SER A 713 -26.37 3.48 -10.76
CA SER A 713 -26.19 4.77 -11.41
C SER A 713 -26.92 4.85 -12.75
N GLN A 714 -27.28 6.06 -13.16
CA GLN A 714 -27.93 6.30 -14.45
C GLN A 714 -27.82 7.74 -14.94
N ALA A 715 -28.06 7.90 -16.23
CA ALA A 715 -28.47 9.16 -16.84
C ALA A 715 -29.99 9.19 -17.00
N THR A 716 -30.62 10.26 -16.52
CA THR A 716 -32.02 10.59 -16.79
C THR A 716 -32.11 11.73 -17.80
N GLY A 717 -33.06 11.65 -18.72
CA GLY A 717 -33.23 12.60 -19.82
C GLY A 717 -32.13 12.52 -20.88
N LEU A 718 -31.37 11.43 -20.97
CA LEU A 718 -30.36 11.24 -22.02
C LEU A 718 -31.06 10.96 -23.34
N ASN A 719 -31.20 11.97 -24.19
CA ASN A 719 -31.91 11.87 -25.46
C ASN A 719 -31.02 11.35 -26.58
N ARG A 720 -29.73 11.67 -26.55
CA ARG A 720 -28.76 11.25 -27.57
C ARG A 720 -27.35 11.19 -27.01
N PHE A 721 -26.55 10.25 -27.48
CA PHE A 721 -25.10 10.22 -27.29
C PHE A 721 -24.42 9.47 -28.45
N GLU A 722 -23.10 9.61 -28.53
CA GLU A 722 -22.25 8.96 -29.53
C GLU A 722 -21.19 8.11 -28.83
N LEU A 723 -20.79 6.97 -29.40
CA LEU A 723 -19.60 6.24 -28.96
C LEU A 723 -18.63 6.12 -30.15
N PRO A 724 -17.37 6.58 -30.04
CA PRO A 724 -16.40 6.40 -31.12
C PRO A 724 -15.95 4.93 -31.18
N LEU A 725 -16.40 4.20 -32.20
CA LEU A 725 -16.11 2.76 -32.33
C LEU A 725 -15.15 2.44 -33.47
N ILE A 726 -15.18 3.21 -34.55
CA ILE A 726 -14.37 2.99 -35.75
C ILE A 726 -13.58 4.25 -36.07
N GLY A 727 -12.29 4.08 -36.34
CA GLY A 727 -11.38 5.14 -36.75
C GLY A 727 -11.67 5.62 -38.17
N LYS A 728 -11.24 6.85 -38.48
CA LYS A 728 -11.55 7.52 -39.76
C LYS A 728 -11.21 6.70 -41.02
N ASP A 729 -10.16 5.89 -40.95
CA ASP A 729 -9.62 5.12 -42.08
C ASP A 729 -9.85 3.60 -41.92
N GLU A 730 -10.76 3.20 -41.03
CA GLU A 730 -11.09 1.80 -40.76
C GLU A 730 -12.41 1.38 -41.43
N PRO A 731 -12.56 0.11 -41.85
CA PRO A 731 -13.78 -0.34 -42.49
C PRO A 731 -14.95 -0.38 -41.51
N ALA A 732 -16.15 -0.16 -42.04
CA ALA A 732 -17.39 -0.34 -41.32
C ALA A 732 -17.48 -1.75 -40.70
N ALA A 733 -18.14 -1.85 -39.55
CA ALA A 733 -18.33 -3.11 -38.86
C ALA A 733 -19.73 -3.19 -38.25
N ALA A 734 -20.22 -4.41 -38.10
CA ALA A 734 -21.43 -4.70 -37.34
C ALA A 734 -21.10 -4.87 -35.86
N TYR A 735 -22.01 -4.42 -35.00
CA TYR A 735 -21.90 -4.51 -33.56
C TYR A 735 -23.19 -5.07 -32.96
N THR A 736 -23.01 -5.83 -31.89
CA THR A 736 -24.07 -6.10 -30.92
C THR A 736 -24.04 -5.02 -29.84
N VAL A 737 -25.18 -4.36 -29.64
CA VAL A 737 -25.41 -3.29 -28.66
C VAL A 737 -26.35 -3.80 -27.57
N LYS A 738 -25.94 -3.72 -26.31
CA LYS A 738 -26.80 -4.00 -25.15
C LYS A 738 -27.04 -2.72 -24.35
N LEU A 739 -28.30 -2.42 -24.06
CA LEU A 739 -28.73 -1.29 -23.24
C LEU A 739 -29.30 -1.79 -21.93
N HIS A 740 -28.85 -1.19 -20.83
CA HIS A 740 -29.19 -1.57 -19.46
C HIS A 740 -29.99 -0.45 -18.79
N PHE A 741 -31.15 -0.79 -18.27
CA PHE A 741 -32.10 0.12 -17.64
C PHE A 741 -32.53 -0.40 -16.26
N ALA A 742 -32.79 0.50 -15.33
CA ALA A 742 -33.57 0.21 -14.12
C ALA A 742 -34.33 1.47 -13.73
N GLU A 743 -35.60 1.36 -13.33
CA GLU A 743 -36.33 2.50 -12.76
C GLU A 743 -35.98 2.61 -11.28
N PRO A 744 -35.26 3.64 -10.81
CA PRO A 744 -34.85 3.71 -9.40
C PRO A 744 -35.95 4.22 -8.47
N ASP A 745 -36.97 4.89 -9.01
CA ASP A 745 -38.03 5.54 -8.25
C ASP A 745 -39.26 4.64 -8.19
N ASP A 746 -39.58 4.16 -6.99
CA ASP A 746 -40.74 3.30 -6.74
C ASP A 746 -42.08 4.02 -6.83
N SER A 747 -42.07 5.35 -6.91
CA SER A 747 -43.26 6.16 -7.13
C SER A 747 -43.68 6.28 -8.60
N VAL A 748 -42.76 5.99 -9.54
CA VAL A 748 -43.04 6.04 -10.99
C VAL A 748 -43.93 4.87 -11.39
N LYS A 749 -45.11 5.18 -11.91
CA LYS A 749 -46.09 4.16 -12.32
C LYS A 749 -45.88 3.74 -13.78
N PRO A 750 -46.30 2.53 -14.15
CA PRO A 750 -46.45 2.11 -15.54
C PRO A 750 -47.04 3.20 -16.45
N GLY A 751 -46.38 3.46 -17.57
CA GLY A 751 -46.76 4.44 -18.58
C GLY A 751 -46.34 5.89 -18.30
N GLU A 752 -45.83 6.22 -17.11
CA GLU A 752 -45.37 7.59 -16.80
C GLU A 752 -44.00 7.90 -17.42
N ARG A 753 -43.20 6.86 -17.70
CA ARG A 753 -41.92 6.95 -18.41
C ARG A 753 -41.92 6.03 -19.63
N LEU A 754 -42.02 6.64 -20.81
CA LEU A 754 -42.07 5.94 -22.09
C LEU A 754 -41.09 6.60 -23.05
N PHE A 755 -40.25 5.81 -23.71
CA PHE A 755 -39.31 6.30 -24.73
C PHE A 755 -39.01 5.22 -25.77
N ASP A 756 -38.60 5.63 -26.97
CA ASP A 756 -38.13 4.68 -27.99
C ASP A 756 -36.61 4.51 -27.89
N VAL A 757 -36.07 3.50 -28.57
CA VAL A 757 -34.63 3.33 -28.79
C VAL A 757 -34.36 3.42 -30.28
N LYS A 758 -33.45 4.32 -30.67
CA LYS A 758 -32.89 4.36 -32.01
C LYS A 758 -31.40 4.10 -31.99
N LEU A 759 -30.93 3.28 -32.94
CA LEU A 759 -29.53 3.03 -33.20
C LEU A 759 -29.25 3.40 -34.66
N GLN A 760 -28.25 4.26 -34.90
CA GLN A 760 -27.91 4.74 -36.25
C GLN A 760 -29.11 5.37 -36.99
N GLY A 761 -30.03 6.01 -36.26
CA GLY A 761 -31.24 6.63 -36.80
C GLY A 761 -32.43 5.68 -37.02
N GLU A 762 -32.23 4.37 -36.93
CA GLU A 762 -33.28 3.36 -37.05
C GLU A 762 -33.95 3.08 -35.71
N THR A 763 -35.28 3.02 -35.67
CA THR A 763 -36.02 2.71 -34.43
C THR A 763 -36.05 1.20 -34.20
N VAL A 764 -35.29 0.74 -33.20
CA VAL A 764 -35.10 -0.69 -32.89
C VAL A 764 -36.00 -1.18 -31.75
N ALA A 765 -36.53 -0.28 -30.93
CA ALA A 765 -37.56 -0.58 -29.93
C ALA A 765 -38.48 0.64 -29.74
N GLN A 766 -39.77 0.40 -29.51
CA GLN A 766 -40.77 1.46 -29.34
C GLN A 766 -41.44 1.35 -27.97
N GLY A 767 -41.67 2.50 -27.33
CA GLY A 767 -42.50 2.62 -26.13
C GLY A 767 -41.98 1.82 -24.95
N ILE A 768 -40.66 1.80 -24.73
CA ILE A 768 -40.04 1.14 -23.59
C ILE A 768 -40.58 1.75 -22.31
N ASP A 769 -41.12 0.89 -21.45
CA ASP A 769 -41.55 1.18 -20.09
C ASP A 769 -40.79 0.27 -19.14
N VAL A 770 -39.73 0.82 -18.54
CA VAL A 770 -38.82 0.04 -17.69
C VAL A 770 -39.54 -0.56 -16.49
N ALA A 771 -40.45 0.20 -15.85
CA ALA A 771 -41.18 -0.27 -14.67
C ALA A 771 -42.12 -1.43 -15.03
N THR A 772 -42.82 -1.35 -16.16
CA THR A 772 -43.69 -2.44 -16.62
C THR A 772 -42.89 -3.67 -17.04
N GLU A 773 -41.87 -3.48 -17.88
CA GLU A 773 -41.14 -4.58 -18.52
C GLU A 773 -40.16 -5.29 -17.56
N ALA A 774 -39.62 -4.59 -16.56
CA ALA A 774 -38.80 -5.19 -15.51
C ALA A 774 -39.64 -5.84 -14.38
N GLY A 775 -40.94 -5.52 -14.30
CA GLY A 775 -41.83 -5.98 -13.23
C GLY A 775 -41.73 -5.16 -11.94
N GLY A 776 -41.43 -3.86 -12.05
CA GLY A 776 -41.36 -2.90 -10.95
C GLY A 776 -40.09 -2.04 -10.96
N ALA A 777 -40.02 -1.09 -10.03
CA ALA A 777 -38.81 -0.32 -9.76
C ALA A 777 -37.70 -1.19 -9.16
N LYS A 778 -36.46 -0.72 -9.25
CA LYS A 778 -35.24 -1.36 -8.73
C LYS A 778 -35.01 -2.77 -9.27
N ARG A 779 -35.40 -2.96 -10.54
CA ARG A 779 -35.23 -4.21 -11.27
C ARG A 779 -34.53 -3.93 -12.59
N ALA A 780 -33.58 -4.78 -12.94
CA ALA A 780 -32.82 -4.65 -14.16
C ALA A 780 -33.65 -5.04 -15.39
N LEU A 781 -33.52 -4.25 -16.45
CA LEU A 781 -34.02 -4.53 -17.78
C LEU A 781 -32.88 -4.39 -18.79
N THR A 782 -32.66 -5.42 -19.59
CA THR A 782 -31.64 -5.42 -20.65
C THR A 782 -32.29 -5.59 -22.01
N ARG A 783 -31.85 -4.82 -23.01
CA ARG A 783 -32.24 -4.96 -24.42
C ARG A 783 -30.99 -5.16 -25.27
N THR A 784 -31.02 -6.12 -26.17
CA THR A 784 -29.89 -6.49 -27.04
C THR A 784 -30.27 -6.36 -28.50
N PHE A 785 -29.43 -5.72 -29.29
CA PHE A 785 -29.62 -5.47 -30.71
C PHE A 785 -28.35 -5.88 -31.46
N SER A 786 -28.44 -6.81 -32.39
CA SER A 786 -27.31 -7.29 -33.21
C SER A 786 -27.38 -6.75 -34.63
N GLY A 787 -26.27 -6.82 -35.37
CA GLY A 787 -26.17 -6.38 -36.76
C GLY A 787 -26.16 -4.85 -36.91
N VAL A 788 -25.82 -4.09 -35.87
CA VAL A 788 -25.83 -2.62 -35.92
C VAL A 788 -24.60 -2.14 -36.68
N HIS A 789 -24.81 -1.64 -37.91
CA HIS A 789 -23.72 -1.23 -38.78
C HIS A 789 -23.20 0.17 -38.43
N VAL A 790 -21.91 0.26 -38.09
CA VAL A 790 -21.24 1.50 -37.70
C VAL A 790 -20.11 1.78 -38.69
N THR A 791 -19.92 3.04 -39.07
CA THR A 791 -18.82 3.52 -39.94
C THR A 791 -17.84 4.46 -39.22
N GLY A 792 -18.20 4.93 -38.03
CA GLY A 792 -17.38 5.83 -37.21
C GLY A 792 -17.87 5.79 -35.77
N ASN A 793 -18.85 6.63 -35.45
CA ASN A 793 -19.50 6.65 -34.14
C ASN A 793 -20.79 5.82 -34.16
N LEU A 794 -21.04 5.04 -33.10
CA LEU A 794 -22.38 4.54 -32.80
C LEU A 794 -23.22 5.69 -32.26
N VAL A 795 -24.29 6.05 -32.96
CA VAL A 795 -25.27 7.05 -32.52
C VAL A 795 -26.44 6.33 -31.84
N VAL A 796 -26.70 6.68 -30.59
CA VAL A 796 -27.85 6.16 -29.82
C VAL A 796 -28.77 7.33 -29.50
N GLU A 797 -30.07 7.14 -29.75
CA GLU A 797 -31.11 8.12 -29.39
C GLU A 797 -32.21 7.44 -28.57
N LEU A 798 -32.68 8.13 -27.52
CA LEU A 798 -33.74 7.67 -26.62
C LEU A 798 -34.87 8.72 -26.57
N PRO A 799 -35.60 8.96 -27.67
CA PRO A 799 -36.60 10.02 -27.72
C PRO A 799 -37.76 9.69 -26.77
N ALA A 800 -37.99 10.58 -25.80
CA ALA A 800 -39.07 10.44 -24.84
C ALA A 800 -40.44 10.67 -25.47
N LYS A 801 -41.39 9.81 -25.10
CA LYS A 801 -42.83 9.92 -25.40
C LYS A 801 -43.63 10.38 -24.18
N ALA A 802 -43.21 9.95 -22.98
CA ALA A 802 -43.72 10.40 -21.69
C ALA A 802 -42.59 10.37 -20.65
N GLY A 803 -42.55 11.34 -19.75
CA GLY A 803 -41.46 11.46 -18.78
C GLY A 803 -40.09 11.71 -19.43
N LEU A 804 -39.01 11.56 -18.66
CA LEU A 804 -37.64 11.62 -19.17
C LEU A 804 -37.16 10.21 -19.54
N SER A 805 -36.38 10.02 -20.60
CA SER A 805 -35.70 8.73 -20.82
C SER A 805 -34.76 8.40 -19.65
N LEU A 806 -34.35 7.14 -19.52
CA LEU A 806 -33.25 6.78 -18.62
C LEU A 806 -32.36 5.73 -19.27
N LEU A 807 -31.10 5.68 -18.85
CA LEU A 807 -30.15 4.62 -19.22
C LEU A 807 -29.12 4.48 -18.10
N SER A 808 -28.94 3.25 -17.61
CA SER A 808 -27.92 2.93 -16.60
C SER A 808 -26.58 2.67 -17.28
N ALA A 809 -26.55 1.79 -18.28
CA ALA A 809 -25.30 1.40 -18.93
C ALA A 809 -25.50 0.93 -20.38
N ILE A 810 -24.41 0.91 -21.14
CA ILE A 810 -24.35 0.37 -22.51
C ILE A 810 -23.13 -0.55 -22.65
N GLU A 811 -23.34 -1.69 -23.31
CA GLU A 811 -22.27 -2.57 -23.79
C GLU A 811 -22.30 -2.58 -25.32
N VAL A 812 -21.13 -2.53 -25.94
CA VAL A 812 -20.96 -2.74 -27.38
C VAL A 812 -19.88 -3.77 -27.62
N GLU A 813 -20.15 -4.72 -28.52
CA GLU A 813 -19.23 -5.77 -28.91
C GLU A 813 -19.27 -5.92 -30.43
N ARG A 814 -18.09 -5.94 -31.06
CA ARG A 814 -17.94 -6.11 -32.51
C ARG A 814 -18.25 -7.56 -32.89
N GLU A 815 -19.01 -7.73 -33.97
CA GLU A 815 -19.43 -9.05 -34.51
C GLU A 815 -18.37 -9.73 -35.38
#